data_AF-A0A959U222-F1
#
_entry.id   AF-A0A959U222-F1
#
_cell.length_a   1.000
_cell.length_b   1.000
_cell.length_c   1.000
_cell.angle_alpha   90.00
_cell.angle_beta   90.00
_cell.angle_gamma   90.00
#
_symmetry.space_group_name_H-M   'P 1'
#
loop_
_entity.id
_entity.type
_entity.pdbx_description
1 polymer ?
#
loop_
_entity_poly.entity_id
_entity_poly.type
_entity_poly.pdbx_seq_one_letter_code
_entity_poly.pdbx_strand_id
1 'polypeptide(L)'
;MAVGKKKSEKLENKKEQYSGIFIKGAREHNLQNIDVTIPRNQLVVVTGVSGSGKSSLTIDTLYAEGQRRYVESLSSYARQFLMRLNKPDVDYIRGICPAIALDQKTTTRTTRSTVGTLTEIYDYLRLLFARVGKTFSPVSGEEVRKHSVTDVVDHFSSIAAGKKVFMTVPLPRQKGRSLTETVHVLHQKGYNRLLVDGDVVKMEAVLDGEAELKAKQDLHLLVDRLVTKENDEELLQRVADSADAAFYEGHGELWLLEEGAEPMSFSNRFEADGITFEEPTPDFFNQNNPYGACRRCEGFGTIIGIDPSLVIPDPSLTVYQGAVACWRGEKMKAWLERLVDHASLFDFPIHKPYNQLTDAQKKLLWTGNAHFQGLDDFFRMLEENAYKIQYRVMLARYRGRTVCPECEGSRIRSDARYVLVAGKHIGELLDMPVDQLQAFIASMPLDVTEEKIARRILTEVNGRLGYMLDLGLGYLTLNRRSNTLSGGETQRINLTRTLGSNLTSSLYILDEPSVGLHPRDTERLVRVLKELRNLGNTVVVVEHEEEVIRSADHLLDIGPEAGVHGGKLVFSGTLQDLDGSKESLTAKYLTGKEVIEVPKQKRKPRNFIQIKQANMHNLKSLDVRLPLHCLTAVTGVSGSGKTTLIRHLFAPELQRLLEHEADSPASSSLISGDWRKITQLEMVTQDPIGKSSRSNPVTYVKAYDAIRELYASQGSAKARGYKPSHFSFNVDGGRCETCKGEGEIVVDMQFLADVHLVCDDCGGKRFKEEILDIKYKDKNISDILAMSIEEAVAFFSGEKDIAGKLQPLMDVGLGYVQLGQSSSTLSGGEAQRVKLASFLGKGRGRDHILFIFDEPTTGLHFHDIRKLLDSFQMLIEHGHSVIVIEHNLEVIKCADWVCDLGPEGGEAGGYLVFEGAPEELTNVAQSFTGKYLKEKF
;
A
#
# COMPACT_ATOMS: atom_id res chain seq x y z
N MET A 1 -19.03 -26.36 57.60
CA MET A 1 -19.37 -25.11 56.88
C MET A 1 -18.15 -24.23 56.55
N ALA A 2 -17.11 -24.13 57.38
CA ALA A 2 -15.93 -23.29 57.11
C ALA A 2 -15.02 -23.76 55.93
N VAL A 3 -14.99 -25.06 55.63
CA VAL A 3 -14.21 -25.63 54.50
C VAL A 3 -14.87 -25.37 53.14
N GLY A 4 -16.20 -25.22 53.11
CA GLY A 4 -16.96 -24.86 51.90
C GLY A 4 -16.75 -23.40 51.50
N LYS A 5 -16.76 -22.47 52.47
CA LYS A 5 -16.47 -21.04 52.24
C LYS A 5 -15.07 -20.78 51.68
N LYS A 6 -14.03 -21.45 52.20
CA LYS A 6 -12.67 -21.33 51.64
C LYS A 6 -12.51 -21.91 50.24
N LYS A 7 -13.36 -22.87 49.84
CA LYS A 7 -13.36 -23.43 48.48
C LYS A 7 -14.12 -22.53 47.51
N SER A 8 -15.24 -21.92 47.93
CA SER A 8 -15.96 -20.92 47.13
C SER A 8 -15.15 -19.64 46.96
N GLU A 9 -14.50 -19.11 48.01
CA GLU A 9 -13.60 -17.94 47.91
C GLU A 9 -12.38 -18.21 47.01
N LYS A 10 -11.84 -19.45 46.99
CA LYS A 10 -10.76 -19.84 46.06
C LYS A 10 -11.23 -20.01 44.61
N LEU A 11 -12.49 -20.37 44.39
CA LEU A 11 -13.11 -20.49 43.07
C LEU A 11 -13.54 -19.12 42.52
N GLU A 12 -14.01 -18.21 43.38
CA GLU A 12 -14.28 -16.81 43.06
C GLU A 12 -12.99 -16.04 42.78
N ASN A 13 -11.95 -16.17 43.62
CA ASN A 13 -10.62 -15.61 43.32
C ASN A 13 -10.00 -16.20 42.04
N LYS A 14 -10.28 -17.47 41.71
CA LYS A 14 -9.87 -18.06 40.43
C LYS A 14 -10.66 -17.47 39.25
N LYS A 15 -11.96 -17.20 39.40
CA LYS A 15 -12.77 -16.53 38.36
C LYS A 15 -12.34 -15.08 38.14
N GLU A 16 -12.01 -14.34 39.22
CA GLU A 16 -11.41 -13.01 39.14
C GLU A 16 -10.01 -13.04 38.50
N GLN A 17 -9.24 -14.10 38.71
CA GLN A 17 -7.92 -14.26 38.07
C GLN A 17 -7.94 -14.39 36.54
N TYR A 18 -9.09 -14.69 35.93
CA TYR A 18 -9.26 -14.88 34.48
C TYR A 18 -10.15 -13.80 33.82
N SER A 19 -10.60 -12.78 34.55
CA SER A 19 -11.49 -11.72 34.01
C SER A 19 -10.75 -10.63 33.24
N GLY A 20 -9.44 -10.46 33.46
CA GLY A 20 -8.66 -9.37 32.86
C GLY A 20 -7.16 -9.69 32.73
N ILE A 21 -6.45 -8.82 32.01
CA ILE A 21 -4.99 -8.75 31.97
C ILE A 21 -4.56 -7.77 33.08
N PHE A 22 -3.75 -8.25 34.01
CA PHE A 22 -3.29 -7.46 35.15
C PHE A 22 -1.82 -7.12 34.97
N ILE A 23 -1.53 -5.83 34.94
CA ILE A 23 -0.19 -5.27 34.85
C ILE A 23 0.12 -4.65 36.21
N LYS A 24 1.24 -5.04 36.81
CA LYS A 24 1.71 -4.47 38.07
C LYS A 24 3.08 -3.82 37.91
N GLY A 25 3.21 -2.61 38.40
CA GLY A 25 4.46 -1.86 38.50
C GLY A 25 5.11 -1.60 37.14
N ALA A 26 4.36 -1.13 36.15
CA ALA A 26 4.95 -0.80 34.84
C ALA A 26 5.76 0.49 34.89
N ARG A 27 7.01 0.41 34.43
CA ARG A 27 8.05 1.46 34.52
C ARG A 27 8.79 1.71 33.20
N GLU A 28 8.34 1.10 32.11
CA GLU A 28 8.94 1.31 30.80
C GLU A 28 8.90 2.80 30.41
N HIS A 29 10.04 3.33 29.95
CA HIS A 29 10.23 4.74 29.62
C HIS A 29 9.85 5.71 30.76
N ASN A 30 8.75 6.45 30.61
CA ASN A 30 8.30 7.46 31.58
C ASN A 30 7.16 6.98 32.48
N LEU A 31 6.77 5.70 32.42
CA LEU A 31 5.71 5.14 33.27
C LEU A 31 6.11 5.18 34.75
N GLN A 32 5.23 5.69 35.60
CA GLN A 32 5.50 5.93 37.02
C GLN A 32 5.04 4.76 37.90
N ASN A 33 5.56 3.56 37.64
CA ASN A 33 5.25 2.34 38.39
C ASN A 33 3.73 2.08 38.49
N ILE A 34 3.06 2.08 37.33
CA ILE A 34 1.60 2.02 37.26
C ILE A 34 1.04 0.60 37.35
N ASP A 35 -0.10 0.47 38.01
CA ASP A 35 -0.90 -0.75 38.08
C ASP A 35 -2.14 -0.57 37.20
N VAL A 36 -2.34 -1.48 36.24
CA VAL A 36 -3.43 -1.38 35.24
C VAL A 36 -4.13 -2.73 35.11
N THR A 37 -5.46 -2.70 35.05
CA THR A 37 -6.27 -3.88 34.71
C THR A 37 -7.00 -3.63 33.39
N ILE A 38 -6.79 -4.52 32.42
CA ILE A 38 -7.44 -4.48 31.12
C ILE A 38 -8.47 -5.61 31.05
N PRO A 39 -9.77 -5.32 30.94
CA PRO A 39 -10.80 -6.35 30.87
C PRO A 39 -10.67 -7.17 29.57
N ARG A 40 -10.89 -8.49 29.67
CA ARG A 40 -10.85 -9.38 28.51
C ARG A 40 -12.12 -9.27 27.66
N ASN A 41 -11.99 -9.54 26.37
CA ASN A 41 -13.09 -9.56 25.40
C ASN A 41 -13.84 -8.23 25.29
N GLN A 42 -13.14 -7.13 25.57
CA GLN A 42 -13.66 -5.78 25.51
C GLN A 42 -12.84 -4.92 24.55
N LEU A 43 -13.49 -3.87 24.04
CA LEU A 43 -12.84 -2.78 23.32
C LEU A 43 -12.33 -1.77 24.36
N VAL A 44 -11.02 -1.76 24.57
CA VAL A 44 -10.34 -0.90 25.53
C VAL A 44 -9.63 0.21 24.77
N VAL A 45 -9.98 1.46 25.05
CA VAL A 45 -9.31 2.62 24.44
C VAL A 45 -8.30 3.19 25.43
N VAL A 46 -7.08 3.44 24.96
CA VAL A 46 -6.01 4.12 25.69
C VAL A 46 -5.84 5.51 25.08
N THR A 47 -6.01 6.53 25.91
CA THR A 47 -5.98 7.93 25.49
C THR A 47 -5.11 8.78 26.42
N GLY A 48 -4.94 10.06 26.08
CA GLY A 48 -4.07 11.01 26.80
C GLY A 48 -3.16 11.82 25.87
N VAL A 49 -2.46 12.82 26.42
CA VAL A 49 -1.62 13.75 25.61
C VAL A 49 -0.44 13.07 24.89
N SER A 50 0.08 13.71 23.84
CA SER A 50 1.29 13.26 23.14
C SER A 50 2.45 13.13 24.12
N GLY A 51 3.14 11.98 24.14
CA GLY A 51 4.22 11.72 25.10
C GLY A 51 3.79 11.37 26.52
N SER A 52 2.51 11.10 26.80
CA SER A 52 2.05 10.73 28.14
C SER A 52 2.47 9.33 28.59
N GLY A 53 2.90 8.45 27.68
CA GLY A 53 3.28 7.06 27.98
C GLY A 53 2.29 6.00 27.46
N LYS A 54 1.36 6.37 26.56
CA LYS A 54 0.40 5.44 25.93
C LYS A 54 1.09 4.28 25.22
N SER A 55 1.97 4.59 24.26
CA SER A 55 2.72 3.60 23.49
C SER A 55 3.68 2.79 24.37
N SER A 56 4.22 3.41 25.44
CA SER A 56 5.05 2.71 26.42
C SER A 56 4.26 1.62 27.16
N LEU A 57 2.98 1.88 27.47
CA LEU A 57 2.08 0.89 28.06
C LEU A 57 1.60 -0.16 27.04
N THR A 58 1.21 0.26 25.83
CA THR A 58 0.58 -0.63 24.83
C THR A 58 1.60 -1.40 24.00
N ILE A 59 2.56 -0.73 23.36
CA ILE A 59 3.53 -1.35 22.46
C ILE A 59 4.73 -1.89 23.26
N ASP A 60 5.40 -1.03 24.01
CA ASP A 60 6.69 -1.38 24.64
C ASP A 60 6.52 -2.30 25.86
N THR A 61 5.33 -2.31 26.48
CA THR A 61 5.01 -3.19 27.61
C THR A 61 4.10 -4.35 27.20
N LEU A 62 2.85 -4.09 26.80
CA LEU A 62 1.85 -5.13 26.54
C LEU A 62 2.17 -5.97 25.30
N TYR A 63 2.38 -5.34 24.15
CA TYR A 63 2.70 -6.06 22.92
C TYR A 63 4.03 -6.80 23.07
N ALA A 64 5.08 -6.11 23.54
CA ALA A 64 6.40 -6.70 23.75
C ALA A 64 6.33 -7.97 24.63
N GLU A 65 5.63 -7.92 25.77
CA GLU A 65 5.51 -9.07 26.66
C GLU A 65 4.63 -10.18 26.07
N GLY A 66 3.55 -9.83 25.38
CA GLY A 66 2.65 -10.79 24.73
C GLY A 66 3.32 -11.53 23.58
N GLN A 67 4.06 -10.80 22.74
CA GLN A 67 4.86 -11.36 21.66
C GLN A 67 6.01 -12.21 22.20
N ARG A 68 6.78 -11.69 23.17
CA ARG A 68 7.91 -12.42 23.77
C ARG A 68 7.47 -13.77 24.34
N ARG A 69 6.40 -13.80 25.14
CA ARG A 69 5.88 -15.05 25.73
C ARG A 69 5.42 -16.05 24.68
N TYR A 70 4.82 -15.56 23.60
CA TYR A 70 4.40 -16.41 22.49
C TYR A 70 5.60 -16.98 21.73
N VAL A 71 6.57 -16.15 21.34
CA VAL A 71 7.74 -16.58 20.56
C VAL A 71 8.67 -17.48 21.39
N GLU A 72 8.78 -17.26 22.71
CA GLU A 72 9.51 -18.17 23.63
C GLU A 72 8.96 -19.60 23.64
N SER A 73 7.70 -19.79 23.22
CA SER A 73 7.06 -21.11 23.12
C SER A 73 7.29 -21.82 21.78
N LEU A 74 7.83 -21.14 20.76
CA LEU A 74 7.95 -21.69 19.39
C LEU A 74 9.11 -22.69 19.25
N SER A 75 10.34 -22.30 19.61
CA SER A 75 11.51 -23.17 19.49
C SER A 75 12.60 -22.84 20.51
N SER A 76 13.44 -23.84 20.83
CA SER A 76 14.61 -23.66 21.69
C SER A 76 15.61 -22.65 21.11
N TYR A 77 15.74 -22.60 19.78
CA TYR A 77 16.56 -21.62 19.07
C TYR A 77 16.04 -20.18 19.28
N ALA A 78 14.76 -19.93 18.99
CA ALA A 78 14.16 -18.60 19.18
C ALA A 78 14.30 -18.14 20.64
N ARG A 79 14.09 -19.06 21.60
CA ARG A 79 14.24 -18.77 23.03
C ARG A 79 15.64 -18.31 23.43
N GLN A 80 16.71 -18.86 22.85
CA GLN A 80 18.08 -18.43 23.14
C GLN A 80 18.36 -16.98 22.72
N PHE A 81 17.78 -16.53 21.61
CA PHE A 81 17.92 -15.15 21.15
C PHE A 81 17.06 -14.18 21.96
N LEU A 82 15.81 -14.54 22.25
CA LEU A 82 14.90 -13.70 23.04
C LEU A 82 15.38 -13.50 24.48
N MET A 83 16.17 -14.43 25.03
CA MET A 83 16.80 -14.22 26.35
C MET A 83 17.77 -13.02 26.39
N ARG A 84 18.27 -12.56 25.23
CA ARG A 84 19.13 -11.38 25.13
C ARG A 84 18.35 -10.08 24.94
N LEU A 85 17.04 -10.16 24.66
CA LEU A 85 16.19 -8.98 24.62
C LEU A 85 15.96 -8.46 26.04
N ASN A 86 15.98 -7.14 26.18
CA ASN A 86 15.54 -6.51 27.41
C ASN A 86 14.07 -6.86 27.63
N LYS A 87 13.75 -7.40 28.80
CA LYS A 87 12.37 -7.58 29.23
C LYS A 87 11.79 -6.19 29.54
N PRO A 88 10.51 -5.94 29.22
CA PRO A 88 9.84 -4.73 29.68
C PRO A 88 9.97 -4.59 31.20
N ASP A 89 10.22 -3.37 31.69
CA ASP A 89 10.35 -3.09 33.12
C ASP A 89 8.97 -3.08 33.78
N VAL A 90 8.59 -4.25 34.26
CA VAL A 90 7.34 -4.52 34.98
C VAL A 90 7.60 -5.48 36.14
N ASP A 91 6.84 -5.35 37.23
CA ASP A 91 6.93 -6.33 38.32
C ASP A 91 6.37 -7.69 37.88
N TYR A 92 5.16 -7.68 37.30
CA TYR A 92 4.60 -8.83 36.61
C TYR A 92 3.42 -8.45 35.73
N ILE A 93 3.18 -9.27 34.71
CA ILE A 93 1.93 -9.27 33.93
C ILE A 93 1.27 -10.65 34.01
N ARG A 94 -0.01 -10.69 34.40
CA ARG A 94 -0.84 -11.92 34.48
C ARG A 94 -1.99 -11.84 33.49
N GLY A 95 -2.37 -13.00 32.94
CA GLY A 95 -3.52 -13.10 32.03
C GLY A 95 -3.28 -12.59 30.61
N ILE A 96 -2.04 -12.30 30.22
CA ILE A 96 -1.72 -11.84 28.85
C ILE A 96 -1.98 -12.93 27.81
N CYS A 97 -2.56 -12.54 26.68
CA CYS A 97 -2.78 -13.40 25.51
C CYS A 97 -1.68 -13.17 24.46
N PRO A 98 -1.53 -14.05 23.46
CA PRO A 98 -0.70 -13.75 22.29
C PRO A 98 -1.12 -12.41 21.68
N ALA A 99 -0.17 -11.51 21.53
CA ALA A 99 -0.41 -10.13 21.12
C ALA A 99 -0.07 -9.92 19.64
N ILE A 100 -0.91 -9.17 18.95
CA ILE A 100 -0.73 -8.74 17.56
C ILE A 100 -0.85 -7.21 17.56
N ALA A 101 0.25 -6.52 17.21
CA ALA A 101 0.26 -5.08 17.03
C ALA A 101 0.02 -4.72 15.55
N LEU A 102 -0.79 -3.69 15.33
CA LEU A 102 -1.07 -3.10 14.02
C LEU A 102 -0.64 -1.63 14.01
N ASP A 103 0.67 -1.42 13.82
CA ASP A 103 1.29 -0.09 13.81
C ASP A 103 1.21 0.59 12.43
N GLN A 104 1.37 1.91 12.40
CA GLN A 104 1.40 2.72 11.17
C GLN A 104 2.70 2.60 10.37
N LYS A 105 3.73 1.95 10.91
CA LYS A 105 5.03 1.84 10.22
C LYS A 105 4.85 1.14 8.88
N THR A 106 5.10 1.87 7.79
CA THR A 106 4.99 1.34 6.43
C THR A 106 5.82 0.06 6.33
N THR A 107 5.15 -1.06 6.03
CA THR A 107 5.80 -2.35 5.81
C THR A 107 6.82 -2.22 4.69
N THR A 108 7.84 -3.07 4.72
CA THR A 108 8.96 -3.10 3.78
C THR A 108 8.52 -2.83 2.34
N ARG A 109 9.14 -1.82 1.71
CA ARG A 109 8.84 -1.29 0.36
C ARG A 109 9.19 -2.28 -0.75
N THR A 110 8.59 -3.47 -0.73
CA THR A 110 8.78 -4.48 -1.76
C THR A 110 7.95 -4.10 -2.99
N THR A 111 8.58 -4.11 -4.17
CA THR A 111 7.92 -3.70 -5.42
C THR A 111 6.98 -4.77 -5.99
N ARG A 112 7.06 -6.01 -5.47
CA ARG A 112 6.22 -7.14 -5.90
C ARG A 112 4.88 -7.22 -5.17
N SER A 113 4.81 -6.76 -3.92
CA SER A 113 3.59 -6.87 -3.10
C SER A 113 2.52 -5.89 -3.53
N THR A 114 1.29 -6.37 -3.63
CA THR A 114 0.06 -5.62 -3.95
C THR A 114 -0.95 -5.68 -2.83
N VAL A 115 -2.00 -4.86 -2.93
CA VAL A 115 -3.18 -4.94 -2.06
C VAL A 115 -3.75 -6.36 -2.04
N GLY A 116 -3.89 -7.00 -3.20
CA GLY A 116 -4.39 -8.38 -3.32
C GLY A 116 -3.52 -9.42 -2.62
N THR A 117 -2.19 -9.27 -2.64
CA THR A 117 -1.30 -10.19 -1.90
C THR A 117 -1.31 -9.91 -0.39
N LEU A 118 -1.40 -8.65 0.03
CA LEU A 118 -1.41 -8.29 1.46
C LEU A 118 -2.71 -8.72 2.14
N THR A 119 -3.83 -8.64 1.41
CA THR A 119 -5.15 -9.08 1.88
C THR A 119 -5.40 -10.58 1.67
N GLU A 120 -4.47 -11.31 1.04
CA GLU A 120 -4.60 -12.73 0.63
C GLU A 120 -5.77 -13.00 -0.34
N ILE A 121 -6.50 -11.97 -0.78
CA ILE A 121 -7.61 -12.10 -1.74
C ILE A 121 -7.09 -12.67 -3.06
N TYR A 122 -5.89 -12.26 -3.49
CA TYR A 122 -5.28 -12.77 -4.71
C TYR A 122 -5.05 -14.28 -4.65
N ASP A 123 -4.70 -14.85 -3.49
CA ASP A 123 -4.49 -16.29 -3.36
C ASP A 123 -5.80 -17.08 -3.51
N TYR A 124 -6.90 -16.54 -2.98
CA TYR A 124 -8.23 -17.11 -3.22
C TYR A 124 -8.68 -16.96 -4.68
N LEU A 125 -8.38 -15.84 -5.33
CA LEU A 125 -8.67 -15.67 -6.76
C LEU A 125 -7.86 -16.66 -7.62
N ARG A 126 -6.58 -16.89 -7.30
CA ARG A 126 -5.77 -17.91 -7.97
C ARG A 126 -6.38 -19.30 -7.83
N LEU A 127 -6.88 -19.63 -6.63
CA LEU A 127 -7.59 -20.89 -6.39
C LEU A 127 -8.91 -20.97 -7.16
N LEU A 128 -9.68 -19.88 -7.23
CA LEU A 128 -10.92 -19.80 -8.00
C LEU A 128 -10.67 -20.08 -9.49
N PHE A 129 -9.71 -19.36 -10.09
CA PHE A 129 -9.35 -19.52 -11.50
C PHE A 129 -8.77 -20.90 -11.81
N ALA A 130 -8.00 -21.49 -10.90
CA ALA A 130 -7.49 -22.85 -11.08
C ALA A 130 -8.55 -23.95 -10.97
N ARG A 131 -9.68 -23.68 -10.31
CA ARG A 131 -10.74 -24.69 -10.06
C ARG A 131 -11.93 -24.57 -10.99
N VAL A 132 -12.27 -23.35 -11.39
CA VAL A 132 -13.49 -23.02 -12.16
C VAL A 132 -13.16 -22.33 -13.49
N GLY A 133 -11.92 -21.88 -13.69
CA GLY A 133 -11.50 -21.21 -14.91
C GLY A 133 -11.56 -22.12 -16.14
N LYS A 134 -12.17 -21.63 -17.21
CA LYS A 134 -12.21 -22.27 -18.52
C LYS A 134 -11.25 -21.58 -19.47
N THR A 135 -10.44 -22.34 -20.19
CA THR A 135 -9.47 -21.78 -21.15
C THR A 135 -10.15 -21.63 -22.50
N PHE A 136 -9.97 -20.49 -23.16
CA PHE A 136 -10.50 -20.21 -24.49
C PHE A 136 -9.37 -19.96 -25.48
N SER A 137 -9.51 -20.46 -26.70
CA SER A 137 -8.51 -20.21 -27.74
C SER A 137 -8.55 -18.75 -28.21
N PRO A 138 -7.41 -18.06 -28.33
CA PRO A 138 -7.37 -16.70 -28.87
C PRO A 138 -7.64 -16.64 -30.40
N VAL A 139 -7.65 -17.79 -31.09
CA VAL A 139 -7.85 -17.87 -32.55
C VAL A 139 -9.33 -18.07 -32.88
N SER A 140 -9.95 -19.12 -32.34
CA SER A 140 -11.36 -19.46 -32.59
C SER A 140 -12.33 -18.85 -31.57
N GLY A 141 -11.87 -18.55 -30.36
CA GLY A 141 -12.74 -18.18 -29.23
C GLY A 141 -13.48 -19.38 -28.61
N GLU A 142 -13.20 -20.60 -29.04
CA GLU A 142 -13.81 -21.82 -28.50
C GLU A 142 -13.14 -22.27 -27.20
N GLU A 143 -13.89 -23.00 -26.37
CA GLU A 143 -13.40 -23.55 -25.11
C GLU A 143 -12.42 -24.70 -25.37
N VAL A 144 -11.20 -24.58 -24.85
CA VAL A 144 -10.19 -25.63 -24.90
C VAL A 144 -10.56 -26.69 -23.88
N ARG A 145 -10.84 -27.91 -24.36
CA ARG A 145 -11.20 -29.05 -23.50
C ARG A 145 -10.27 -30.23 -23.75
N LYS A 146 -10.00 -30.97 -22.68
CA LYS A 146 -9.45 -32.31 -22.78
C LYS A 146 -10.59 -33.30 -22.87
N HIS A 147 -10.59 -34.10 -23.93
CA HIS A 147 -11.52 -35.21 -24.03
C HIS A 147 -10.98 -36.39 -23.23
N SER A 148 -11.84 -36.91 -22.38
CA SER A 148 -11.66 -38.16 -21.65
C SER A 148 -12.23 -39.33 -22.46
N VAL A 149 -11.86 -40.55 -22.07
CA VAL A 149 -12.48 -41.76 -22.64
C VAL A 149 -14.01 -41.74 -22.46
N THR A 150 -14.49 -41.20 -21.33
CA THR A 150 -15.93 -41.02 -21.07
C THR A 150 -16.61 -40.11 -22.09
N ASP A 151 -15.97 -39.02 -22.52
CA ASP A 151 -16.56 -38.11 -23.53
C ASP A 151 -16.75 -38.82 -24.89
N VAL A 152 -15.81 -39.70 -25.25
CA VAL A 152 -15.88 -40.51 -26.47
C VAL A 152 -17.02 -41.53 -26.37
N VAL A 153 -17.16 -42.19 -25.21
CA VAL A 153 -18.23 -43.17 -24.95
C VAL A 153 -19.60 -42.50 -24.95
N ASP A 154 -19.72 -41.32 -24.34
CA ASP A 154 -20.95 -40.53 -24.30
C ASP A 154 -21.35 -40.06 -25.71
N HIS A 155 -20.38 -39.59 -26.51
CA HIS A 155 -20.64 -39.25 -27.90
C HIS A 155 -21.06 -40.47 -28.73
N PHE A 156 -20.36 -41.60 -28.59
CA PHE A 156 -20.71 -42.85 -29.27
C PHE A 156 -22.14 -43.31 -28.92
N SER A 157 -22.55 -43.15 -27.66
CA SER A 157 -23.90 -43.48 -27.19
C SER A 157 -24.99 -42.56 -27.74
N SER A 158 -24.63 -41.35 -28.18
CA SER A 158 -25.56 -40.40 -28.82
C SER A 158 -25.87 -40.72 -30.29
N ILE A 159 -25.09 -41.60 -30.93
CA ILE A 159 -25.25 -41.98 -32.33
C ILE A 159 -26.42 -42.97 -32.46
N ALA A 160 -27.27 -42.77 -33.47
CA ALA A 160 -28.42 -43.65 -33.73
C ALA A 160 -28.01 -45.12 -33.92
N ALA A 161 -28.83 -46.05 -33.43
CA ALA A 161 -28.56 -47.48 -33.47
C ALA A 161 -28.47 -48.04 -34.91
N GLY A 162 -27.59 -49.02 -35.11
CA GLY A 162 -27.39 -49.71 -36.40
C GLY A 162 -26.40 -49.03 -37.34
N LYS A 163 -25.76 -47.93 -36.94
CA LYS A 163 -24.73 -47.25 -37.73
C LYS A 163 -23.35 -47.86 -37.50
N LYS A 164 -22.53 -47.88 -38.55
CA LYS A 164 -21.12 -48.27 -38.46
C LYS A 164 -20.29 -47.05 -38.10
N VAL A 165 -19.45 -47.20 -37.09
CA VAL A 165 -18.51 -46.18 -36.66
C VAL A 165 -17.11 -46.77 -36.73
N PHE A 166 -16.21 -46.08 -37.42
CA PHE A 166 -14.79 -46.41 -37.44
C PHE A 166 -14.07 -45.54 -36.42
N MET A 167 -13.34 -46.19 -35.53
CA MET A 167 -12.46 -45.52 -34.59
C MET A 167 -11.06 -45.49 -35.18
N THR A 168 -10.59 -44.29 -35.53
CA THR A 168 -9.36 -44.12 -36.30
C THR A 168 -8.43 -43.09 -35.68
N VAL A 169 -7.18 -43.14 -36.12
CA VAL A 169 -6.12 -42.25 -35.65
C VAL A 169 -5.31 -41.80 -36.86
N PRO A 170 -4.98 -40.51 -37.03
CA PRO A 170 -4.10 -40.07 -38.10
C PRO A 170 -2.74 -40.79 -38.05
N LEU A 171 -2.29 -41.34 -39.17
CA LEU A 171 -1.08 -42.16 -39.19
C LEU A 171 0.15 -41.32 -38.76
N PRO A 172 0.87 -41.69 -37.69
CA PRO A 172 1.94 -40.86 -37.14
C PRO A 172 3.11 -40.73 -38.12
N ARG A 173 3.39 -39.51 -38.59
CA ARG A 173 4.50 -39.22 -39.51
C ARG A 173 5.77 -38.89 -38.74
N GLN A 174 6.72 -39.83 -38.66
CA GLN A 174 8.01 -39.60 -38.00
C GLN A 174 9.10 -39.13 -38.99
N LYS A 175 9.87 -38.10 -38.60
CA LYS A 175 10.99 -37.60 -39.42
C LYS A 175 12.07 -38.69 -39.55
N GLY A 176 12.33 -39.14 -40.79
CA GLY A 176 13.38 -40.10 -41.10
C GLY A 176 12.94 -41.56 -41.26
N ARG A 177 11.64 -41.87 -41.14
CA ARG A 177 11.07 -43.19 -41.46
C ARG A 177 10.21 -43.13 -42.72
N SER A 178 10.26 -44.18 -43.53
CA SER A 178 9.33 -44.33 -44.66
C SER A 178 7.92 -44.72 -44.18
N LEU A 179 6.89 -44.43 -45.00
CA LEU A 179 5.51 -44.80 -44.66
C LEU A 179 5.37 -46.33 -44.52
N THR A 180 6.07 -47.09 -45.37
CA THR A 180 6.10 -48.56 -45.33
C THR A 180 6.75 -49.11 -44.06
N GLU A 181 7.83 -48.48 -43.56
CA GLU A 181 8.43 -48.83 -42.26
C GLU A 181 7.47 -48.57 -41.09
N THR A 182 6.71 -47.47 -41.14
CA THR A 182 5.74 -47.12 -40.11
C THR A 182 4.60 -48.15 -40.08
N VAL A 183 4.10 -48.56 -41.24
CA VAL A 183 3.10 -49.63 -41.38
C VAL A 183 3.65 -50.97 -40.90
N HIS A 184 4.92 -51.29 -41.18
CA HIS A 184 5.56 -52.52 -40.72
C HIS A 184 5.61 -52.60 -39.18
N VAL A 185 5.94 -51.49 -38.52
CA VAL A 185 5.95 -51.41 -37.05
C VAL A 185 4.54 -51.57 -36.47
N LEU A 186 3.53 -50.92 -37.06
CA LEU A 186 2.14 -51.05 -36.62
C LEU A 186 1.60 -52.47 -36.84
N HIS A 187 1.99 -53.13 -37.94
CA HIS A 187 1.67 -54.53 -38.20
C HIS A 187 2.30 -55.47 -37.17
N GLN A 188 3.57 -55.25 -36.79
CA GLN A 188 4.22 -56.01 -35.72
C GLN A 188 3.55 -55.81 -34.35
N LYS A 189 2.94 -54.64 -34.11
CA LYS A 189 2.13 -54.37 -32.92
C LYS A 189 0.75 -55.04 -32.93
N GLY A 190 0.34 -55.65 -34.05
CA GLY A 190 -0.92 -56.39 -34.19
C GLY A 190 -2.05 -55.64 -34.90
N TYR A 191 -1.79 -54.45 -35.46
CA TYR A 191 -2.77 -53.75 -36.29
C TYR A 191 -2.76 -54.30 -37.72
N ASN A 192 -3.93 -54.60 -38.28
CA ASN A 192 -4.03 -55.27 -39.58
C ASN A 192 -4.61 -54.38 -40.69
N ARG A 193 -5.14 -53.19 -40.36
CA ARG A 193 -5.94 -52.37 -41.28
C ARG A 193 -5.61 -50.89 -41.19
N LEU A 194 -5.69 -50.23 -42.34
CA LEU A 194 -5.59 -48.79 -42.53
C LEU A 194 -6.86 -48.28 -43.20
N LEU A 195 -7.18 -47.02 -42.98
CA LEU A 195 -8.16 -46.28 -43.76
C LEU A 195 -7.40 -45.32 -44.68
N VAL A 196 -7.57 -45.48 -46.00
CA VAL A 196 -6.91 -44.68 -47.03
C VAL A 196 -7.99 -44.00 -47.87
N ASP A 197 -8.06 -42.68 -47.83
CA ASP A 197 -9.07 -41.88 -48.55
C ASP A 197 -10.53 -42.37 -48.35
N GLY A 198 -10.83 -42.95 -47.18
CA GLY A 198 -12.14 -43.50 -46.82
C GLY A 198 -12.33 -45.01 -47.03
N ASP A 199 -11.39 -45.68 -47.72
CA ASP A 199 -11.44 -47.13 -47.96
C ASP A 199 -10.58 -47.92 -46.98
N VAL A 200 -11.10 -49.06 -46.50
CA VAL A 200 -10.38 -49.94 -45.57
C VAL A 200 -9.42 -50.85 -46.34
N VAL A 201 -8.12 -50.66 -46.14
CA VAL A 201 -7.03 -51.42 -46.78
C VAL A 201 -6.33 -52.30 -45.75
N LYS A 202 -5.98 -53.55 -46.13
CA LYS A 202 -5.17 -54.43 -45.28
C LYS A 202 -3.70 -54.00 -45.32
N MET A 203 -3.02 -54.00 -44.18
CA MET A 203 -1.60 -53.64 -44.11
C MET A 203 -0.70 -54.61 -44.88
N GLU A 204 -1.05 -55.90 -44.95
CA GLU A 204 -0.34 -56.91 -45.76
C GLU A 204 -0.22 -56.49 -47.22
N ALA A 205 -1.31 -56.00 -47.83
CA ALA A 205 -1.32 -55.53 -49.22
C ALA A 205 -0.39 -54.33 -49.46
N VAL A 206 -0.14 -53.52 -48.42
CA VAL A 206 0.82 -52.40 -48.48
C VAL A 206 2.26 -52.90 -48.32
N LEU A 207 2.49 -53.88 -47.45
CA LEU A 207 3.80 -54.47 -47.20
C LEU A 207 4.30 -55.35 -48.37
N ASP A 208 3.36 -56.01 -49.06
CA ASP A 208 3.62 -56.86 -50.23
C ASP A 208 3.73 -56.07 -51.54
N GLY A 209 3.51 -54.74 -51.50
CA GLY A 209 3.64 -53.84 -52.64
C GLY A 209 2.45 -53.82 -53.61
N GLU A 210 1.32 -54.44 -53.24
CA GLU A 210 0.08 -54.45 -54.03
C GLU A 210 -0.69 -53.12 -53.95
N ALA A 211 -0.48 -52.34 -52.88
CA ALA A 211 -1.06 -51.02 -52.66
C ALA A 211 0.02 -49.97 -52.32
N GLU A 212 0.17 -48.96 -53.18
CA GLU A 212 1.19 -47.91 -53.00
C GLU A 212 0.60 -46.70 -52.23
N LEU A 213 1.15 -46.42 -51.05
CA LEU A 213 0.75 -45.26 -50.23
C LEU A 213 1.40 -43.97 -50.75
N LYS A 214 0.59 -42.97 -51.11
CA LYS A 214 1.08 -41.65 -51.54
C LYS A 214 1.07 -40.66 -50.40
N ALA A 215 2.09 -39.78 -50.36
CA ALA A 215 2.27 -38.80 -49.28
C ALA A 215 1.13 -37.75 -49.14
N LYS A 216 0.30 -37.56 -50.17
CA LYS A 216 -0.83 -36.61 -50.21
C LYS A 216 -2.20 -37.23 -49.86
N GLN A 217 -2.26 -38.53 -49.56
CA GLN A 217 -3.51 -39.20 -49.19
C GLN A 217 -3.84 -38.99 -47.72
N ASP A 218 -5.13 -39.06 -47.40
CA ASP A 218 -5.59 -39.08 -46.01
C ASP A 218 -5.44 -40.49 -45.44
N LEU A 219 -4.53 -40.64 -44.49
CA LEU A 219 -4.07 -41.95 -43.99
C LEU A 219 -4.35 -42.05 -42.51
N HIS A 220 -5.23 -42.98 -42.14
CA HIS A 220 -5.56 -43.25 -40.74
C HIS A 220 -5.31 -44.72 -40.39
N LEU A 221 -4.84 -44.95 -39.17
CA LEU A 221 -4.84 -46.26 -38.53
C LEU A 221 -6.26 -46.60 -38.09
N LEU A 222 -6.78 -47.75 -38.50
CA LEU A 222 -8.07 -48.25 -38.02
C LEU A 222 -7.84 -49.05 -36.73
N VAL A 223 -8.28 -48.52 -35.60
CA VAL A 223 -8.13 -49.16 -34.28
C VAL A 223 -9.25 -50.16 -34.03
N ASP A 224 -10.50 -49.75 -34.19
CA ASP A 224 -11.65 -50.65 -34.10
C ASP A 224 -12.78 -50.25 -35.07
N ARG A 225 -13.65 -51.22 -35.37
CA ARG A 225 -14.88 -51.07 -36.13
C ARG A 225 -16.06 -51.49 -35.26
N LEU A 226 -16.89 -50.52 -34.94
CA LEU A 226 -18.00 -50.68 -34.01
C LEU A 226 -19.33 -50.51 -34.76
N VAL A 227 -20.37 -51.18 -34.27
CA VAL A 227 -21.75 -51.00 -34.74
C VAL A 227 -22.56 -50.57 -33.55
N THR A 228 -23.23 -49.43 -33.65
CA THR A 228 -24.02 -48.87 -32.55
C THR A 228 -25.21 -49.79 -32.23
N LYS A 229 -25.41 -50.08 -30.96
CA LYS A 229 -26.56 -50.83 -30.43
C LYS A 229 -27.10 -50.09 -29.21
N GLU A 230 -28.41 -50.13 -29.00
CA GLU A 230 -29.01 -49.53 -27.81
C GLU A 230 -28.68 -50.37 -26.57
N ASN A 231 -28.24 -49.71 -25.48
CA ASN A 231 -28.08 -50.27 -24.14
C ASN A 231 -27.25 -51.58 -24.05
N ASP A 232 -26.12 -51.65 -24.76
CA ASP A 232 -25.18 -52.77 -24.69
C ASP A 232 -23.96 -52.37 -23.82
N GLU A 233 -23.96 -52.75 -22.54
CA GLU A 233 -22.88 -52.40 -21.59
C GLU A 233 -21.52 -53.01 -21.98
N GLU A 234 -21.51 -54.20 -22.59
CA GLU A 234 -20.28 -54.85 -23.08
C GLU A 234 -19.70 -54.06 -24.27
N LEU A 235 -20.57 -53.55 -25.15
CA LEU A 235 -20.16 -52.68 -26.25
C LEU A 235 -19.52 -51.38 -25.74
N LEU A 236 -20.09 -50.75 -24.70
CA LEU A 236 -19.55 -49.52 -24.13
C LEU A 236 -18.18 -49.74 -23.46
N GLN A 237 -17.97 -50.87 -22.78
CA GLN A 237 -16.65 -51.24 -22.26
C GLN A 237 -15.63 -51.42 -23.39
N ARG A 238 -16.02 -52.11 -24.48
CA ARG A 238 -15.15 -52.26 -25.65
C ARG A 238 -14.82 -50.92 -26.32
N VAL A 239 -15.78 -50.00 -26.38
CA VAL A 239 -15.54 -48.63 -26.89
C VAL A 239 -14.53 -47.91 -26.00
N ALA A 240 -14.64 -48.02 -24.69
CA ALA A 240 -13.72 -47.40 -23.74
C ALA A 240 -12.28 -47.95 -23.91
N ASP A 241 -12.11 -49.28 -23.98
CA ASP A 241 -10.81 -49.93 -24.19
C ASP A 241 -10.19 -49.52 -25.54
N SER A 242 -11.01 -49.45 -26.58
CA SER A 242 -10.56 -49.05 -27.93
C SER A 242 -10.18 -47.57 -27.97
N ALA A 243 -10.93 -46.72 -27.28
CA ALA A 243 -10.63 -45.29 -27.19
C ALA A 243 -9.32 -45.03 -26.45
N ASP A 244 -9.04 -45.77 -25.37
CA ASP A 244 -7.77 -45.68 -24.65
C ASP A 244 -6.58 -46.11 -25.53
N ALA A 245 -6.72 -47.25 -26.23
CA ALA A 245 -5.72 -47.72 -27.18
C ALA A 245 -5.49 -46.72 -28.34
N ALA A 246 -6.56 -46.12 -28.85
CA ALA A 246 -6.50 -45.15 -29.92
C ALA A 246 -5.88 -43.82 -29.46
N PHE A 247 -6.22 -43.31 -28.27
CA PHE A 247 -5.53 -42.16 -27.69
C PHE A 247 -4.03 -42.44 -27.49
N TYR A 248 -3.65 -43.66 -27.08
CA TYR A 248 -2.26 -44.03 -26.91
C TYR A 248 -1.48 -44.04 -28.24
N GLU A 249 -1.98 -44.73 -29.27
CA GLU A 249 -1.30 -44.79 -30.58
C GLU A 249 -1.38 -43.47 -31.36
N GLY A 250 -2.43 -42.68 -31.17
CA GLY A 250 -2.59 -41.34 -31.75
C GLY A 250 -1.84 -40.24 -31.03
N HIS A 251 -1.02 -40.59 -30.04
CA HIS A 251 -0.31 -39.65 -29.18
C HIS A 251 -1.24 -38.60 -28.54
N GLY A 252 -2.50 -38.95 -28.34
CA GLY A 252 -3.54 -38.13 -27.75
C GLY A 252 -4.64 -37.65 -28.69
N GLU A 253 -4.63 -38.04 -29.96
CA GLU A 253 -5.66 -37.71 -30.95
C GLU A 253 -6.45 -38.96 -31.39
N LEU A 254 -7.76 -38.82 -31.54
CA LEU A 254 -8.72 -39.87 -31.88
C LEU A 254 -9.79 -39.31 -32.82
N TRP A 255 -10.15 -40.01 -33.87
CA TRP A 255 -11.25 -39.63 -34.76
C TRP A 255 -12.34 -40.71 -34.78
N LEU A 256 -13.60 -40.28 -34.68
CA LEU A 256 -14.76 -41.11 -34.90
C LEU A 256 -15.38 -40.77 -36.25
N LEU A 257 -15.42 -41.76 -37.14
CA LEU A 257 -15.99 -41.64 -38.48
C LEU A 257 -17.29 -42.43 -38.55
N GLU A 258 -18.41 -41.72 -38.56
CA GLU A 258 -19.74 -42.28 -38.74
C GLU A 258 -20.10 -42.40 -40.23
N GLU A 259 -20.74 -43.52 -40.61
CA GLU A 259 -21.22 -43.75 -41.97
C GLU A 259 -22.25 -42.67 -42.38
N GLY A 260 -21.80 -41.70 -43.19
CA GLY A 260 -22.64 -40.62 -43.76
C GLY A 260 -22.63 -39.29 -42.99
N ALA A 261 -21.74 -39.10 -42.00
CA ALA A 261 -21.55 -37.84 -41.29
C ALA A 261 -20.12 -37.32 -41.40
N GLU A 262 -19.87 -36.09 -40.94
CA GLU A 262 -18.52 -35.53 -40.86
C GLU A 262 -17.70 -36.20 -39.74
N PRO A 263 -16.37 -36.36 -39.91
CA PRO A 263 -15.52 -36.92 -38.87
C PRO A 263 -15.53 -36.06 -37.62
N MET A 264 -15.73 -36.66 -36.44
CA MET A 264 -15.56 -35.97 -35.16
C MET A 264 -14.20 -36.34 -34.55
N SER A 265 -13.37 -35.33 -34.28
CA SER A 265 -12.08 -35.51 -33.61
C SER A 265 -12.18 -35.26 -32.11
N PHE A 266 -11.40 -36.02 -31.36
CA PHE A 266 -11.21 -35.92 -29.92
C PHE A 266 -9.71 -35.83 -29.64
N SER A 267 -9.35 -34.97 -28.69
CA SER A 267 -7.98 -34.85 -28.21
C SER A 267 -7.96 -34.88 -26.68
N ASN A 268 -7.09 -35.73 -26.11
CA ASN A 268 -6.83 -35.76 -24.67
C ASN A 268 -5.70 -34.80 -24.25
N ARG A 269 -5.06 -34.14 -25.24
CA ARG A 269 -4.10 -33.05 -25.02
C ARG A 269 -4.86 -31.74 -24.78
N PHE A 270 -4.24 -30.81 -24.05
CA PHE A 270 -4.83 -29.49 -23.86
C PHE A 270 -4.46 -28.59 -25.03
N GLU A 271 -5.11 -28.76 -26.17
CA GLU A 271 -4.78 -28.05 -27.39
C GLU A 271 -6.02 -27.65 -28.18
N ALA A 272 -5.93 -26.53 -28.89
CA ALA A 272 -6.93 -26.06 -29.85
C ALA A 272 -6.23 -25.18 -30.89
N ASP A 273 -6.71 -25.16 -32.13
CA ASP A 273 -6.18 -24.31 -33.22
C ASP A 273 -4.66 -24.44 -33.44
N GLY A 274 -4.08 -25.60 -33.15
CA GLY A 274 -2.64 -25.85 -33.26
C GLY A 274 -1.79 -25.21 -32.14
N ILE A 275 -2.42 -24.70 -31.09
CA ILE A 275 -1.78 -24.16 -29.89
C ILE A 275 -1.94 -25.17 -28.75
N THR A 276 -0.84 -25.55 -28.11
CA THR A 276 -0.87 -26.30 -26.84
C THR A 276 -0.95 -25.30 -25.68
N PHE A 277 -1.92 -25.50 -24.80
CA PHE A 277 -2.20 -24.67 -23.64
C PHE A 277 -1.64 -25.29 -22.36
N GLU A 278 -1.38 -24.46 -21.36
CA GLU A 278 -1.00 -24.87 -20.02
C GLU A 278 -2.26 -25.10 -19.17
N GLU A 279 -2.25 -26.12 -18.31
CA GLU A 279 -3.37 -26.37 -17.41
C GLU A 279 -3.47 -25.29 -16.32
N PRO A 280 -4.68 -24.76 -16.05
CA PRO A 280 -4.89 -23.79 -14.97
C PRO A 280 -4.56 -24.38 -13.59
N THR A 281 -3.40 -24.03 -13.03
CA THR A 281 -3.02 -24.35 -11.65
C THR A 281 -2.87 -23.07 -10.82
N PRO A 282 -2.91 -23.13 -9.47
CA PRO A 282 -2.73 -21.91 -8.68
C PRO A 282 -1.38 -21.23 -8.93
N ASP A 283 -0.33 -21.98 -9.27
CA ASP A 283 0.98 -21.43 -9.61
C ASP A 283 1.03 -20.80 -11.01
N PHE A 284 0.18 -21.27 -11.94
CA PHE A 284 0.01 -20.65 -13.25
C PHE A 284 -0.43 -19.18 -13.14
N PHE A 285 -1.19 -18.86 -12.10
CA PHE A 285 -1.64 -17.51 -11.79
C PHE A 285 -0.76 -16.79 -10.76
N ASN A 286 0.42 -17.29 -10.40
CA ASN A 286 1.26 -16.71 -9.36
C ASN A 286 2.32 -15.76 -9.93
N GLN A 287 2.12 -14.45 -9.76
CA GLN A 287 3.09 -13.43 -10.21
C GLN A 287 4.47 -13.49 -9.53
N ASN A 288 4.60 -14.18 -8.39
CA ASN A 288 5.88 -14.33 -7.67
C ASN A 288 6.64 -15.60 -8.08
N ASN A 289 5.99 -16.52 -8.81
CA ASN A 289 6.59 -17.75 -9.31
C ASN A 289 6.98 -17.56 -10.78
N PRO A 290 8.22 -17.87 -11.20
CA PRO A 290 8.61 -17.82 -12.61
C PRO A 290 7.68 -18.57 -13.57
N TYR A 291 6.97 -19.60 -13.09
CA TYR A 291 5.99 -20.34 -13.89
C TYR A 291 4.77 -19.52 -14.31
N GLY A 292 4.25 -18.66 -13.42
CA GLY A 292 3.07 -17.82 -13.68
C GLY A 292 3.38 -16.35 -13.99
N ALA A 293 4.59 -15.89 -13.65
CA ALA A 293 5.03 -14.52 -13.87
C ALA A 293 5.18 -14.18 -15.36
N CYS A 294 4.90 -12.93 -15.71
CA CYS A 294 5.20 -12.39 -17.04
C CYS A 294 6.70 -12.52 -17.33
N ARG A 295 7.05 -13.04 -18.52
CA ARG A 295 8.43 -13.34 -18.91
C ARG A 295 9.26 -12.07 -19.13
N ARG A 296 8.68 -10.99 -19.63
CA ARG A 296 9.40 -9.72 -19.84
C ARG A 296 9.65 -8.92 -18.57
N CYS A 297 8.72 -8.89 -17.63
CA CYS A 297 8.85 -8.10 -16.41
C CYS A 297 9.07 -8.93 -15.15
N GLU A 298 9.21 -10.26 -15.25
CA GLU A 298 9.43 -11.17 -14.12
C GLU A 298 8.47 -10.95 -12.94
N GLY A 299 7.20 -10.67 -13.24
CA GLY A 299 6.17 -10.43 -12.22
C GLY A 299 6.15 -9.03 -11.57
N PHE A 300 7.03 -8.10 -11.97
CA PHE A 300 7.02 -6.73 -11.43
C PHE A 300 5.88 -5.86 -11.99
N GLY A 301 5.35 -6.20 -13.17
CA GLY A 301 4.32 -5.43 -13.88
C GLY A 301 4.82 -4.12 -14.48
N THR A 302 6.04 -3.71 -14.16
CA THR A 302 6.74 -2.58 -14.80
C THR A 302 8.14 -2.96 -15.21
N ILE A 303 8.61 -2.34 -16.28
CA ILE A 303 9.99 -2.42 -16.77
C ILE A 303 10.64 -1.05 -16.75
N ILE A 304 11.97 -1.01 -16.82
CA ILE A 304 12.68 0.23 -17.11
C ILE A 304 12.51 0.47 -18.63
N GLY A 305 11.78 1.52 -18.98
CA GLY A 305 11.40 1.83 -20.36
C GLY A 305 11.14 3.32 -20.53
N ILE A 306 10.61 3.71 -21.68
CA ILE A 306 10.26 5.11 -21.95
C ILE A 306 8.97 5.44 -21.21
N ASP A 307 9.02 6.43 -20.31
CA ASP A 307 7.89 6.87 -19.51
C ASP A 307 7.01 7.86 -20.29
N PRO A 308 5.77 7.49 -20.66
CA PRO A 308 4.87 8.39 -21.37
C PRO A 308 4.64 9.72 -20.63
N SER A 309 4.67 9.71 -19.30
CA SER A 309 4.49 10.91 -18.48
C SER A 309 5.68 11.87 -18.56
N LEU A 310 6.89 11.35 -18.81
CA LEU A 310 8.08 12.19 -19.04
C LEU A 310 8.14 12.70 -20.48
N VAL A 311 7.62 11.92 -21.43
CA VAL A 311 7.54 12.31 -22.85
C VAL A 311 6.46 13.36 -23.08
N ILE A 312 5.33 13.25 -22.39
CA ILE A 312 4.19 14.16 -22.48
C ILE A 312 3.87 14.65 -21.06
N PRO A 313 4.66 15.60 -20.54
CA PRO A 313 4.52 16.09 -19.17
C PRO A 313 3.24 16.89 -18.96
N ASP A 314 2.74 17.54 -20.01
CA ASP A 314 1.50 18.32 -19.96
C ASP A 314 0.53 17.83 -21.05
N PRO A 315 -0.42 16.93 -20.68
CA PRO A 315 -1.46 16.45 -21.57
C PRO A 315 -2.49 17.51 -22.01
N SER A 316 -2.52 18.69 -21.37
CA SER A 316 -3.43 19.78 -21.74
C SER A 316 -2.96 20.53 -22.98
N LEU A 317 -1.67 20.43 -23.32
CA LEU A 317 -1.11 21.02 -24.52
C LEU A 317 -1.53 20.22 -25.76
N THR A 318 -1.69 20.94 -26.86
CA THR A 318 -1.84 20.34 -28.19
C THR A 318 -0.50 19.83 -28.70
N VAL A 319 -0.51 18.86 -29.63
CA VAL A 319 0.73 18.38 -30.25
C VAL A 319 1.46 19.54 -30.95
N TYR A 320 0.72 20.44 -31.58
CA TYR A 320 1.25 21.66 -32.21
C TYR A 320 1.95 22.61 -31.23
N GLN A 321 1.42 22.76 -30.00
CA GLN A 321 2.02 23.58 -28.93
C GLN A 321 3.21 22.91 -28.24
N GLY A 322 3.65 21.73 -28.70
CA GLY A 322 4.80 21.03 -28.14
C GLY A 322 4.45 20.18 -26.92
N ALA A 323 3.29 19.53 -26.91
CA ALA A 323 2.95 18.52 -25.89
C ALA A 323 4.03 17.44 -25.73
N VAL A 324 4.68 17.05 -26.83
CA VAL A 324 5.79 16.09 -26.86
C VAL A 324 7.11 16.77 -26.46
N ALA A 325 7.58 16.53 -25.24
CA ALA A 325 8.78 17.13 -24.67
C ALA A 325 10.05 16.75 -25.44
N CYS A 326 10.16 15.51 -25.92
CA CYS A 326 11.36 15.03 -26.60
C CYS A 326 11.58 15.64 -28.00
N TRP A 327 10.55 16.24 -28.59
CA TRP A 327 10.63 16.95 -29.86
C TRP A 327 10.79 18.47 -29.70
N ARG A 328 10.95 18.97 -28.47
CA ARG A 328 11.25 20.39 -28.22
C ARG A 328 12.71 20.71 -28.59
N GLY A 329 12.95 21.96 -28.98
CA GLY A 329 14.29 22.50 -29.32
C GLY A 329 14.64 22.44 -30.81
N GLU A 330 15.73 23.11 -31.20
CA GLU A 330 16.02 23.41 -32.62
C GLU A 330 16.23 22.18 -33.52
N LYS A 331 16.90 21.14 -33.04
CA LYS A 331 17.22 19.95 -33.86
C LYS A 331 16.12 18.90 -33.90
N MET A 332 15.41 18.72 -32.78
CA MET A 332 14.44 17.63 -32.64
C MET A 332 13.03 18.04 -33.09
N LYS A 333 12.77 19.34 -33.23
CA LYS A 333 11.53 19.89 -33.78
C LYS A 333 11.22 19.40 -35.20
N ALA A 334 12.22 18.98 -35.96
CA ALA A 334 12.03 18.38 -37.28
C ALA A 334 11.08 17.15 -37.26
N TRP A 335 11.02 16.40 -36.16
CA TRP A 335 10.08 15.28 -35.99
C TRP A 335 8.63 15.77 -35.84
N LEU A 336 8.44 16.84 -35.06
CA LEU A 336 7.14 17.49 -34.91
C LEU A 336 6.67 18.14 -36.21
N GLU A 337 7.57 18.82 -36.93
CA GLU A 337 7.25 19.46 -38.21
C GLU A 337 6.78 18.44 -39.25
N ARG A 338 7.47 17.29 -39.37
CA ARG A 338 7.01 16.20 -40.24
C ARG A 338 5.62 15.70 -39.90
N LEU A 339 5.29 15.55 -38.62
CA LEU A 339 3.94 15.14 -38.21
C LEU A 339 2.91 16.20 -38.59
N VAL A 340 3.21 17.48 -38.36
CA VAL A 340 2.30 18.61 -38.66
C VAL A 340 2.05 18.72 -40.17
N ASP A 341 3.09 18.58 -40.99
CA ASP A 341 2.99 18.68 -42.45
C ASP A 341 2.12 17.56 -43.06
N HIS A 342 2.16 16.36 -42.49
CA HIS A 342 1.46 15.18 -43.01
C HIS A 342 0.15 14.87 -42.29
N ALA A 343 -0.20 15.60 -41.22
CA ALA A 343 -1.38 15.32 -40.39
C ALA A 343 -2.70 15.33 -41.17
N SER A 344 -2.79 16.10 -42.25
CA SER A 344 -3.96 16.18 -43.12
C SER A 344 -4.24 14.89 -43.92
N LEU A 345 -3.21 14.06 -44.15
CA LEU A 345 -3.34 12.83 -44.95
C LEU A 345 -4.07 11.69 -44.22
N PHE A 346 -4.12 11.75 -42.89
CA PHE A 346 -4.72 10.72 -42.04
C PHE A 346 -5.61 11.30 -40.92
N ASP A 347 -6.07 12.55 -41.12
CA ASP A 347 -7.01 13.28 -40.26
C ASP A 347 -6.63 13.29 -38.77
N PHE A 348 -5.37 13.64 -38.47
CA PHE A 348 -4.89 13.72 -37.09
C PHE A 348 -5.09 15.12 -36.49
N PRO A 349 -5.79 15.24 -35.36
CA PRO A 349 -6.15 16.55 -34.80
C PRO A 349 -4.98 17.18 -34.03
N ILE A 350 -4.11 17.91 -34.73
CA ILE A 350 -2.90 18.55 -34.17
C ILE A 350 -3.17 19.69 -33.18
N HIS A 351 -4.33 20.34 -33.27
CA HIS A 351 -4.77 21.44 -32.40
C HIS A 351 -5.69 20.98 -31.27
N LYS A 352 -5.91 19.68 -31.14
CA LYS A 352 -6.66 19.12 -30.02
C LYS A 352 -5.70 18.80 -28.87
N PRO A 353 -6.03 19.19 -27.62
CA PRO A 353 -5.26 18.80 -26.44
C PRO A 353 -5.02 17.29 -26.37
N TYR A 354 -3.83 16.86 -25.95
CA TYR A 354 -3.46 15.44 -25.93
C TYR A 354 -4.42 14.58 -25.07
N ASN A 355 -4.91 15.12 -23.96
CA ASN A 355 -5.88 14.46 -23.08
C ASN A 355 -7.24 14.17 -23.76
N GLN A 356 -7.62 14.95 -24.77
CA GLN A 356 -8.87 14.77 -25.53
C GLN A 356 -8.69 13.92 -26.79
N LEU A 357 -7.47 13.42 -27.07
CA LEU A 357 -7.24 12.46 -28.14
C LEU A 357 -7.84 11.10 -27.78
N THR A 358 -8.34 10.38 -28.78
CA THR A 358 -8.80 9.00 -28.60
C THR A 358 -7.61 8.06 -28.36
N ASP A 359 -7.82 6.90 -27.76
CA ASP A 359 -6.72 5.95 -27.50
C ASP A 359 -6.09 5.44 -28.81
N ALA A 360 -6.88 5.34 -29.88
CA ALA A 360 -6.38 5.06 -31.22
C ALA A 360 -5.46 6.19 -31.74
N GLN A 361 -5.83 7.46 -31.54
CA GLN A 361 -4.99 8.61 -31.91
C GLN A 361 -3.71 8.69 -31.08
N LYS A 362 -3.79 8.45 -29.77
CA LYS A 362 -2.61 8.36 -28.91
C LYS A 362 -1.69 7.24 -29.37
N LYS A 363 -2.23 6.04 -29.64
CA LYS A 363 -1.45 4.91 -30.16
C LYS A 363 -0.80 5.24 -31.51
N LEU A 364 -1.49 5.96 -32.38
CA LEU A 364 -0.94 6.42 -33.66
C LEU A 364 0.28 7.33 -33.46
N LEU A 365 0.22 8.29 -32.54
CA LEU A 365 1.36 9.17 -32.22
C LEU A 365 2.60 8.39 -31.78
N TRP A 366 2.41 7.29 -31.05
CA TRP A 366 3.49 6.42 -30.59
C TRP A 366 4.03 5.51 -31.69
N THR A 367 3.15 4.80 -32.38
CA THR A 367 3.50 3.77 -33.37
C THR A 367 3.91 4.32 -34.74
N GLY A 368 3.46 5.51 -35.11
CA GLY A 368 3.66 6.07 -36.45
C GLY A 368 2.72 5.48 -37.50
N ASN A 369 2.89 5.90 -38.75
CA ASN A 369 2.23 5.31 -39.92
C ASN A 369 3.13 5.39 -41.17
N ALA A 370 2.59 5.11 -42.35
CA ALA A 370 3.35 5.20 -43.60
C ALA A 370 3.85 6.62 -43.95
N HIS A 371 3.25 7.66 -43.37
CA HIS A 371 3.51 9.07 -43.67
C HIS A 371 4.33 9.79 -42.58
N PHE A 372 4.45 9.23 -41.37
CA PHE A 372 5.30 9.77 -40.32
C PHE A 372 5.89 8.69 -39.41
N GLN A 373 7.08 8.98 -38.87
CA GLN A 373 7.75 8.12 -37.89
C GLN A 373 7.31 8.52 -36.47
N GLY A 374 6.87 7.53 -35.69
CA GLY A 374 6.30 7.75 -34.36
C GLY A 374 7.34 7.97 -33.25
N LEU A 375 6.86 8.10 -32.02
CA LEU A 375 7.72 8.16 -30.83
C LEU A 375 8.55 6.88 -30.67
N ASP A 376 7.99 5.70 -30.98
CA ASP A 376 8.71 4.43 -30.89
C ASP A 376 9.93 4.40 -31.82
N ASP A 377 9.79 4.94 -33.04
CA ASP A 377 10.90 5.06 -33.99
C ASP A 377 11.92 6.11 -33.54
N PHE A 378 11.47 7.22 -32.96
CA PHE A 378 12.34 8.24 -32.38
C PHE A 378 13.22 7.65 -31.26
N PHE A 379 12.63 6.90 -30.33
CA PHE A 379 13.40 6.28 -29.25
C PHE A 379 14.26 5.12 -29.74
N ARG A 380 13.83 4.36 -30.75
CA ARG A 380 14.68 3.36 -31.41
C ARG A 380 15.93 4.01 -32.01
N MET A 381 15.78 5.15 -32.68
CA MET A 381 16.91 5.94 -33.20
C MET A 381 17.85 6.40 -32.07
N LEU A 382 17.31 6.83 -30.91
CA LEU A 382 18.13 7.19 -29.75
C LEU A 382 18.90 5.98 -29.17
N GLU A 383 18.29 4.80 -29.16
CA GLU A 383 18.90 3.55 -28.68
C GLU A 383 20.01 3.06 -29.63
N GLU A 384 19.77 3.06 -30.95
CA GLU A 384 20.78 2.72 -31.95
C GLU A 384 21.99 3.66 -31.90
N ASN A 385 21.76 4.94 -31.58
CA ASN A 385 22.81 5.96 -31.47
C ASN A 385 23.34 6.14 -30.04
N ALA A 386 23.01 5.24 -29.10
CA ALA A 386 23.40 5.33 -27.69
C ALA A 386 24.92 5.23 -27.45
N TYR A 387 25.73 4.93 -28.47
CA TYR A 387 27.19 5.04 -28.35
C TYR A 387 27.67 6.50 -28.15
N LYS A 388 26.86 7.50 -28.54
CA LYS A 388 27.15 8.93 -28.31
C LYS A 388 26.51 9.42 -27.01
N ILE A 389 27.27 10.17 -26.21
CA ILE A 389 26.87 10.65 -24.87
C ILE A 389 25.59 11.48 -24.92
N GLN A 390 25.43 12.38 -25.89
CA GLN A 390 24.24 13.23 -26.00
C GLN A 390 22.94 12.43 -26.14
N TYR A 391 22.94 11.32 -26.89
CA TYR A 391 21.76 10.47 -27.06
C TYR A 391 21.49 9.63 -25.81
N ARG A 392 22.55 9.16 -25.11
CA ARG A 392 22.37 8.52 -23.79
C ARG A 392 21.75 9.44 -22.76
N VAL A 393 22.22 10.68 -22.68
CA VAL A 393 21.67 11.68 -21.73
C VAL A 393 20.22 12.00 -22.09
N MET A 394 19.91 12.14 -23.38
CA MET A 394 18.54 12.40 -23.83
C MET A 394 17.61 11.23 -23.51
N LEU A 395 18.02 10.00 -23.80
CA LEU A 395 17.28 8.78 -23.51
C LEU A 395 17.06 8.61 -21.99
N ALA A 396 18.07 8.92 -21.17
CA ALA A 396 17.97 8.84 -19.71
C ALA A 396 16.94 9.81 -19.11
N ARG A 397 16.70 10.97 -19.73
CA ARG A 397 15.69 11.95 -19.27
C ARG A 397 14.26 11.44 -19.39
N TYR A 398 14.01 10.53 -20.34
CA TYR A 398 12.66 10.00 -20.62
C TYR A 398 12.51 8.54 -20.20
N ARG A 399 13.56 7.93 -19.63
CA ARG A 399 13.48 6.57 -19.11
C ARG A 399 12.99 6.58 -17.66
N GLY A 400 11.95 5.80 -17.40
CA GLY A 400 11.34 5.63 -16.08
C GLY A 400 10.83 4.21 -15.88
N ARG A 401 10.12 3.99 -14.77
CA ARG A 401 9.41 2.74 -14.52
C ARG A 401 8.08 2.79 -15.25
N THR A 402 7.93 1.97 -16.27
CA THR A 402 6.78 1.97 -17.17
C THR A 402 6.02 0.68 -17.08
N VAL A 403 4.71 0.73 -17.34
CA VAL A 403 3.86 -0.47 -17.38
C VAL A 403 4.43 -1.43 -18.42
N CYS A 404 4.56 -2.71 -18.05
CA CYS A 404 5.06 -3.73 -18.96
C CYS A 404 4.07 -3.87 -20.14
N PRO A 405 4.50 -3.72 -21.40
CA PRO A 405 3.59 -3.82 -22.54
C PRO A 405 3.19 -5.26 -22.88
N GLU A 406 3.87 -6.29 -22.36
CA GLU A 406 3.49 -7.70 -22.61
C GLU A 406 2.31 -8.12 -21.72
N CYS A 407 2.35 -7.78 -20.44
CA CYS A 407 1.29 -8.13 -19.48
C CYS A 407 0.38 -6.95 -19.15
N GLU A 408 0.61 -5.77 -19.73
CA GLU A 408 -0.13 -4.52 -19.51
C GLU A 408 -0.32 -4.18 -18.01
N GLY A 409 0.63 -4.59 -17.17
CA GLY A 409 0.58 -4.36 -15.72
C GLY A 409 -0.08 -5.47 -14.90
N SER A 410 -0.67 -6.49 -15.52
CA SER A 410 -1.27 -7.66 -14.83
C SER A 410 -0.27 -8.58 -14.14
N ARG A 411 1.04 -8.44 -14.45
CA ARG A 411 2.19 -9.18 -13.86
C ARG A 411 2.25 -10.68 -14.16
N ILE A 412 1.18 -11.26 -14.66
CA ILE A 412 1.09 -12.66 -15.07
C ILE A 412 1.45 -12.83 -16.54
N ARG A 413 1.79 -14.05 -16.92
CA ARG A 413 2.02 -14.45 -18.32
C ARG A 413 0.78 -14.22 -19.20
N SER A 414 1.01 -13.96 -20.49
CA SER A 414 -0.04 -13.55 -21.43
C SER A 414 -1.07 -14.66 -21.72
N ASP A 415 -0.64 -15.90 -21.73
CA ASP A 415 -1.48 -17.09 -21.88
C ASP A 415 -2.37 -17.38 -20.67
N ALA A 416 -2.06 -16.82 -19.49
CA ALA A 416 -2.99 -16.86 -18.36
C ALA A 416 -4.26 -16.01 -18.59
N ARG A 417 -4.25 -15.10 -19.58
CA ARG A 417 -5.43 -14.30 -19.96
C ARG A 417 -6.49 -15.11 -20.70
N TYR A 418 -6.11 -16.28 -21.23
CA TYR A 418 -7.03 -17.17 -21.93
C TYR A 418 -7.96 -17.91 -20.96
N VAL A 419 -7.65 -17.92 -19.67
CA VAL A 419 -8.49 -18.54 -18.65
C VAL A 419 -9.50 -17.51 -18.14
N LEU A 420 -10.78 -17.79 -18.39
CA LEU A 420 -11.89 -16.92 -18.04
C LEU A 420 -12.76 -17.56 -16.95
N VAL A 421 -13.23 -16.73 -16.02
CA VAL A 421 -14.31 -17.05 -15.08
C VAL A 421 -15.40 -16.02 -15.29
N ALA A 422 -16.63 -16.47 -15.58
CA ALA A 422 -17.76 -15.60 -15.93
C ALA A 422 -17.41 -14.55 -17.02
N GLY A 423 -16.62 -14.95 -18.02
CA GLY A 423 -16.24 -14.12 -19.17
C GLY A 423 -15.11 -13.11 -18.92
N LYS A 424 -14.43 -13.14 -17.76
CA LYS A 424 -13.31 -12.23 -17.46
C LYS A 424 -12.05 -12.99 -17.05
N HIS A 425 -10.89 -12.48 -17.42
CA HIS A 425 -9.62 -13.03 -16.96
C HIS A 425 -9.19 -12.46 -15.61
N ILE A 426 -8.27 -13.15 -14.91
CA ILE A 426 -7.88 -12.74 -13.55
C ILE A 426 -7.30 -11.32 -13.50
N GLY A 427 -6.50 -10.93 -14.48
CA GLY A 427 -5.96 -9.56 -14.59
C GLY A 427 -7.02 -8.46 -14.56
N GLU A 428 -8.14 -8.62 -15.26
CA GLU A 428 -9.25 -7.64 -15.23
C GLU A 428 -9.81 -7.48 -13.82
N LEU A 429 -9.97 -8.59 -13.08
CA LEU A 429 -10.48 -8.54 -11.71
C LEU A 429 -9.52 -7.83 -10.77
N LEU A 430 -8.21 -7.91 -11.01
CA LEU A 430 -7.21 -7.25 -10.18
C LEU A 430 -7.17 -5.74 -10.39
N ASP A 431 -7.53 -5.27 -11.59
CA ASP A 431 -7.55 -3.86 -11.96
C ASP A 431 -8.90 -3.19 -11.70
N MET A 432 -9.95 -3.94 -11.39
CA MET A 432 -11.22 -3.38 -10.92
C MET A 432 -11.10 -2.75 -9.53
N PRO A 433 -11.77 -1.60 -9.29
CA PRO A 433 -12.02 -1.10 -7.95
C PRO A 433 -12.75 -2.14 -7.09
N VAL A 434 -12.42 -2.21 -5.80
CA VAL A 434 -12.93 -3.22 -4.87
C VAL A 434 -14.46 -3.20 -4.74
N ASP A 435 -15.09 -2.04 -4.82
CA ASP A 435 -16.55 -1.90 -4.81
C ASP A 435 -17.21 -2.56 -6.04
N GLN A 436 -16.65 -2.33 -7.23
CA GLN A 436 -17.09 -2.96 -8.48
C GLN A 436 -16.78 -4.45 -8.48
N LEU A 437 -15.62 -4.85 -7.96
CA LEU A 437 -15.22 -6.25 -7.85
C LEU A 437 -16.17 -7.00 -6.91
N GLN A 438 -16.55 -6.43 -5.76
CA GLN A 438 -17.49 -7.07 -4.86
C GLN A 438 -18.86 -7.26 -5.51
N ALA A 439 -19.36 -6.27 -6.24
CA ALA A 439 -20.60 -6.40 -7.00
C ALA A 439 -20.51 -7.54 -8.03
N PHE A 440 -19.38 -7.61 -8.77
CA PHE A 440 -19.15 -8.65 -9.77
C PHE A 440 -19.08 -10.06 -9.15
N ILE A 441 -18.35 -10.24 -8.05
CA ILE A 441 -18.24 -11.54 -7.36
C ILE A 441 -19.59 -11.97 -6.78
N ALA A 442 -20.38 -11.04 -6.25
CA ALA A 442 -21.70 -11.33 -5.70
C ALA A 442 -22.73 -11.71 -6.76
N SER A 443 -22.64 -11.16 -7.97
CA SER A 443 -23.56 -11.44 -9.09
C SER A 443 -22.96 -12.38 -10.15
N MET A 444 -21.90 -13.12 -9.81
CA MET A 444 -21.16 -13.94 -10.77
C MET A 444 -22.03 -15.11 -11.27
N PRO A 445 -22.28 -15.23 -12.59
CA PRO A 445 -22.97 -16.39 -13.14
C PRO A 445 -22.04 -17.60 -13.11
N LEU A 446 -22.42 -18.62 -12.33
CA LEU A 446 -21.75 -19.91 -12.26
C LEU A 446 -22.75 -21.03 -12.51
N ASP A 447 -22.28 -22.13 -13.10
CA ASP A 447 -23.09 -23.34 -13.19
C ASP A 447 -23.23 -24.05 -11.81
N VAL A 448 -24.13 -25.02 -11.70
CA VAL A 448 -24.43 -25.72 -10.43
C VAL A 448 -23.21 -26.45 -9.86
N THR A 449 -22.30 -26.91 -10.73
CA THR A 449 -21.09 -27.65 -10.34
C THR A 449 -19.99 -26.68 -9.91
N GLU A 450 -19.78 -25.64 -10.69
CA GLU A 450 -18.89 -24.51 -10.42
C GLU A 450 -19.25 -23.83 -9.10
N GLU A 451 -20.53 -23.55 -8.85
CA GLU A 451 -21.00 -22.94 -7.61
C GLU A 451 -20.67 -23.82 -6.40
N LYS A 452 -20.86 -25.15 -6.51
CA LYS A 452 -20.52 -26.08 -5.42
C LYS A 452 -19.02 -26.08 -5.11
N ILE A 453 -18.16 -26.06 -6.14
CA ILE A 453 -16.71 -26.04 -5.99
C ILE A 453 -16.24 -24.69 -5.43
N ALA A 454 -16.79 -23.59 -5.94
CA ALA A 454 -16.38 -22.24 -5.63
C ALA A 454 -16.98 -21.69 -4.32
N ARG A 455 -18.10 -22.23 -3.81
CA ARG A 455 -18.85 -21.68 -2.66
C ARG A 455 -17.96 -21.24 -1.50
N ARG A 456 -17.04 -22.09 -1.04
CA ARG A 456 -16.16 -21.75 0.09
C ARG A 456 -15.15 -20.66 -0.27
N ILE A 457 -14.61 -20.69 -1.48
CA ILE A 457 -13.66 -19.68 -1.98
C ILE A 457 -14.37 -18.32 -2.09
N LEU A 458 -15.56 -18.29 -2.69
CA LEU A 458 -16.37 -17.07 -2.86
C LEU A 458 -16.81 -16.50 -1.51
N THR A 459 -17.08 -17.34 -0.51
CA THR A 459 -17.41 -16.88 0.85
C THR A 459 -16.23 -16.11 1.46
N GLU A 460 -15.00 -16.64 1.35
CA GLU A 460 -13.79 -15.97 1.85
C GLU A 460 -13.46 -14.69 1.07
N VAL A 461 -13.60 -14.71 -0.26
CA VAL A 461 -13.38 -13.54 -1.12
C VAL A 461 -14.39 -12.43 -0.80
N ASN A 462 -15.69 -12.76 -0.75
CA ASN A 462 -16.74 -11.78 -0.44
C ASN A 462 -16.60 -11.21 0.97
N GLY A 463 -16.24 -12.04 1.96
CA GLY A 463 -15.99 -11.57 3.32
C GLY A 463 -14.85 -10.55 3.38
N ARG A 464 -13.72 -10.85 2.74
CA ARG A 464 -12.55 -9.96 2.73
C ARG A 464 -12.79 -8.67 1.92
N LEU A 465 -13.47 -8.75 0.78
CA LEU A 465 -13.88 -7.55 0.03
C LEU A 465 -14.86 -6.69 0.84
N GLY A 466 -15.80 -7.31 1.56
CA GLY A 466 -16.71 -6.62 2.48
C GLY A 466 -15.97 -5.84 3.56
N TYR A 467 -15.01 -6.47 4.25
CA TYR A 467 -14.18 -5.78 5.24
C TYR A 467 -13.38 -4.61 4.64
N MET A 468 -12.91 -4.72 3.39
CA MET A 468 -12.26 -3.60 2.69
C MET A 468 -13.24 -2.44 2.45
N LEU A 469 -14.49 -2.71 2.08
CA LEU A 469 -15.52 -1.66 1.91
C LEU A 469 -15.89 -1.01 3.24
N ASP A 470 -16.03 -1.80 4.30
CA ASP A 470 -16.29 -1.29 5.65
C ASP A 470 -15.16 -0.38 6.12
N LEU A 471 -13.92 -0.69 5.77
CA LEU A 471 -12.75 0.14 6.07
C LEU A 471 -12.52 1.27 5.06
N GLY A 472 -13.45 1.53 4.14
CA GLY A 472 -13.37 2.66 3.20
C GLY A 472 -12.31 2.49 2.11
N LEU A 473 -11.89 1.25 1.82
CA LEU A 473 -10.87 0.92 0.82
C LEU A 473 -11.46 0.54 -0.55
N GLY A 474 -12.76 0.81 -0.78
CA GLY A 474 -13.48 0.42 -2.01
C GLY A 474 -12.91 0.98 -3.30
N TYR A 475 -12.26 2.16 -3.24
CA TYR A 475 -11.65 2.81 -4.40
C TYR A 475 -10.30 2.20 -4.83
N LEU A 476 -9.72 1.29 -4.03
CA LEU A 476 -8.46 0.64 -4.36
C LEU A 476 -8.69 -0.52 -5.34
N THR A 477 -7.65 -0.84 -6.11
CA THR A 477 -7.60 -2.04 -6.94
C THR A 477 -6.68 -3.08 -6.29
N LEU A 478 -6.94 -4.37 -6.50
CA LEU A 478 -6.09 -5.44 -5.92
C LEU A 478 -4.67 -5.44 -6.51
N ASN A 479 -4.50 -4.92 -7.73
CA ASN A 479 -3.19 -4.78 -8.38
C ASN A 479 -2.39 -3.55 -7.89
N ARG A 480 -3.00 -2.67 -7.07
CA ARG A 480 -2.30 -1.49 -6.54
C ARG A 480 -1.11 -1.92 -5.70
N ARG A 481 0.02 -1.23 -5.91
CA ARG A 481 1.30 -1.55 -5.27
C ARG A 481 1.31 -1.13 -3.81
N SER A 482 1.80 -2.02 -2.95
CA SER A 482 1.94 -1.78 -1.52
C SER A 482 2.72 -0.50 -1.19
N ASN A 483 3.79 -0.21 -1.93
CA ASN A 483 4.62 0.98 -1.72
C ASN A 483 3.98 2.32 -2.15
N THR A 484 2.79 2.29 -2.75
CA THR A 484 2.01 3.49 -3.12
C THR A 484 0.86 3.78 -2.16
N LEU A 485 0.72 2.95 -1.13
CA LEU A 485 -0.27 3.12 -0.08
C LEU A 485 0.24 4.11 0.97
N SER A 486 -0.67 4.91 1.50
CA SER A 486 -0.45 5.69 2.73
C SER A 486 -0.32 4.78 3.96
N GLY A 487 0.16 5.33 5.08
CA GLY A 487 0.23 4.62 6.36
C GLY A 487 -1.14 4.09 6.79
N GLY A 488 -2.17 4.95 6.76
CA GLY A 488 -3.55 4.57 7.08
C GLY A 488 -4.14 3.52 6.14
N GLU A 489 -3.92 3.62 4.82
CA GLU A 489 -4.36 2.57 3.87
C GLU A 489 -3.68 1.23 4.19
N THR A 490 -2.38 1.24 4.50
CA THR A 490 -1.62 0.03 4.86
C THR A 490 -2.16 -0.60 6.14
N GLN A 491 -2.43 0.21 7.16
CA GLN A 491 -2.98 -0.25 8.43
C GLN A 491 -4.37 -0.89 8.25
N ARG A 492 -5.25 -0.26 7.47
CA ARG A 492 -6.59 -0.79 7.17
C ARG A 492 -6.55 -2.08 6.34
N ILE A 493 -5.58 -2.20 5.43
CA ILE A 493 -5.33 -3.46 4.70
C ILE A 493 -4.89 -4.57 5.66
N ASN A 494 -4.00 -4.26 6.61
CA ASN A 494 -3.60 -5.24 7.62
C ASN A 494 -4.78 -5.63 8.53
N LEU A 495 -5.63 -4.68 8.89
CA LEU A 495 -6.86 -4.95 9.66
C LEU A 495 -7.82 -5.87 8.90
N THR A 496 -7.98 -5.67 7.58
CA THR A 496 -8.74 -6.56 6.69
C THR A 496 -8.18 -8.00 6.75
N ARG A 497 -6.86 -8.15 6.66
CA ARG A 497 -6.19 -9.47 6.74
C ARG A 497 -6.44 -10.13 8.10
N THR A 498 -6.35 -9.35 9.17
CA THR A 498 -6.60 -9.82 10.54
C THR A 498 -8.02 -10.34 10.71
N LEU A 499 -9.03 -9.59 10.27
CA LEU A 499 -10.44 -10.01 10.33
C LEU A 499 -10.68 -11.28 9.50
N GLY A 500 -10.04 -11.39 8.34
CA GLY A 500 -10.10 -12.58 7.49
C GLY A 500 -9.43 -13.83 8.07
N SER A 501 -8.69 -13.74 9.17
CA SER A 501 -8.02 -14.88 9.81
C SER A 501 -8.86 -15.57 10.89
N ASN A 502 -9.98 -14.97 11.31
CA ASN A 502 -10.91 -15.50 12.33
C ASN A 502 -10.23 -16.02 13.62
N LEU A 503 -9.13 -15.38 14.04
CA LEU A 503 -8.45 -15.69 15.29
C LEU A 503 -9.32 -15.31 16.50
N THR A 504 -9.25 -16.11 17.56
CA THR A 504 -9.99 -15.91 18.81
C THR A 504 -9.05 -15.99 20.01
N SER A 505 -9.44 -15.39 21.15
CA SER A 505 -8.61 -15.32 22.36
C SER A 505 -7.25 -14.65 22.17
N SER A 506 -7.14 -13.74 21.19
CA SER A 506 -5.95 -12.93 20.94
C SER A 506 -6.07 -11.52 21.53
N LEU A 507 -4.93 -10.88 21.79
CA LEU A 507 -4.83 -9.48 22.16
C LEU A 507 -4.44 -8.66 20.92
N TYR A 508 -5.35 -7.82 20.43
CA TYR A 508 -5.05 -6.88 19.35
C TYR A 508 -4.70 -5.53 19.93
N ILE A 509 -3.58 -4.97 19.49
CA ILE A 509 -3.14 -3.63 19.87
C ILE A 509 -3.08 -2.80 18.59
N LEU A 510 -3.89 -1.76 18.50
CA LEU A 510 -3.97 -0.88 17.35
C LEU A 510 -3.50 0.52 17.73
N ASP A 511 -2.56 1.06 16.97
CA ASP A 511 -2.03 2.40 17.20
C ASP A 511 -2.69 3.38 16.23
N GLU A 512 -3.64 4.16 16.76
CA GLU A 512 -4.37 5.23 16.05
C GLU A 512 -4.94 4.81 14.67
N PRO A 513 -5.83 3.79 14.63
CA PRO A 513 -6.40 3.28 13.37
C PRO A 513 -7.28 4.29 12.61
N SER A 514 -7.68 5.40 13.24
CA SER A 514 -8.47 6.47 12.61
C SER A 514 -7.65 7.44 11.76
N VAL A 515 -6.32 7.33 11.74
CA VAL A 515 -5.46 8.28 11.03
C VAL A 515 -5.75 8.35 9.53
N GLY A 516 -5.89 9.58 9.04
CA GLY A 516 -6.24 9.89 7.65
C GLY A 516 -7.65 9.45 7.25
N LEU A 517 -8.53 9.14 8.20
CA LEU A 517 -9.94 8.89 7.94
C LEU A 517 -10.77 10.17 8.07
N HIS A 518 -11.74 10.30 7.17
CA HIS A 518 -12.80 11.27 7.34
C HIS A 518 -13.75 10.79 8.46
N PRO A 519 -14.35 11.69 9.28
CA PRO A 519 -15.26 11.30 10.37
C PRO A 519 -16.34 10.28 9.98
N ARG A 520 -16.92 10.43 8.78
CA ARG A 520 -17.84 9.45 8.17
C ARG A 520 -17.33 7.99 8.19
N ASP A 521 -16.05 7.81 7.91
CA ASP A 521 -15.43 6.49 7.78
C ASP A 521 -14.95 5.97 9.17
N THR A 522 -14.78 6.86 10.16
CA THR A 522 -14.52 6.52 11.57
C THR A 522 -15.67 5.71 12.17
N GLU A 523 -16.93 6.08 11.90
CA GLU A 523 -18.12 5.28 12.27
C GLU A 523 -17.99 3.82 11.81
N ARG A 524 -17.48 3.61 10.59
CA ARG A 524 -17.33 2.26 10.04
C ARG A 524 -16.19 1.50 10.70
N LEU A 525 -15.07 2.16 10.95
CA LEU A 525 -13.95 1.59 11.71
C LEU A 525 -14.41 1.11 13.09
N VAL A 526 -15.21 1.90 13.81
CA VAL A 526 -15.75 1.52 15.13
C VAL A 526 -16.57 0.22 15.05
N ARG A 527 -17.37 0.02 13.99
CA ARG A 527 -18.10 -1.24 13.78
C ARG A 527 -17.14 -2.41 13.61
N VAL A 528 -16.11 -2.24 12.80
CA VAL A 528 -15.09 -3.27 12.56
C VAL A 528 -14.32 -3.64 13.84
N LEU A 529 -13.96 -2.65 14.68
CA LEU A 529 -13.31 -2.89 15.97
C LEU A 529 -14.22 -3.71 16.91
N LYS A 530 -15.52 -3.41 16.92
CA LYS A 530 -16.51 -4.17 17.69
C LYS A 530 -16.70 -5.58 17.16
N GLU A 531 -16.66 -5.79 15.85
CA GLU A 531 -16.68 -7.13 15.25
C GLU A 531 -15.46 -7.96 15.67
N LEU A 532 -14.26 -7.37 15.59
CA LEU A 532 -13.03 -8.02 16.03
C LEU A 532 -13.10 -8.44 17.51
N ARG A 533 -13.66 -7.57 18.37
CA ARG A 533 -13.95 -7.89 19.77
C ARG A 533 -14.97 -9.03 19.91
N ASN A 534 -16.08 -8.96 19.17
CA ASN A 534 -17.18 -9.94 19.24
C ASN A 534 -16.76 -11.36 18.82
N LEU A 535 -15.67 -11.51 18.07
CA LEU A 535 -15.04 -12.82 17.81
C LEU A 535 -14.41 -13.46 19.07
N GLY A 536 -14.44 -12.78 20.22
CA GLY A 536 -13.83 -13.25 21.47
C GLY A 536 -12.37 -12.82 21.61
N ASN A 537 -12.03 -11.65 21.07
CA ASN A 537 -10.71 -11.05 21.21
C ASN A 537 -10.75 -9.84 22.14
N THR A 538 -9.61 -9.53 22.74
CA THR A 538 -9.43 -8.27 23.49
C THR A 538 -8.78 -7.27 22.57
N VAL A 539 -9.41 -6.11 22.38
CA VAL A 539 -8.99 -5.10 21.42
C VAL A 539 -8.58 -3.85 22.19
N VAL A 540 -7.28 -3.54 22.21
CA VAL A 540 -6.70 -2.36 22.84
C VAL A 540 -6.33 -1.36 21.76
N VAL A 541 -6.90 -0.16 21.81
CA VAL A 541 -6.75 0.86 20.76
C VAL A 541 -6.18 2.12 21.39
N VAL A 542 -5.04 2.60 20.89
CA VAL A 542 -4.52 3.93 21.24
C VAL A 542 -5.23 4.94 20.35
N GLU A 543 -5.99 5.86 20.93
CA GLU A 543 -6.79 6.81 20.13
C GLU A 543 -6.99 8.18 20.79
N HIS A 544 -7.23 9.15 19.92
CA HIS A 544 -7.54 10.55 20.22
C HIS A 544 -8.86 11.00 19.62
N GLU A 545 -9.40 10.26 18.64
CA GLU A 545 -10.67 10.59 18.03
C GLU A 545 -11.85 10.39 19.00
N GLU A 546 -12.64 11.45 19.14
CA GLU A 546 -13.76 11.52 20.08
C GLU A 546 -14.75 10.35 19.88
N GLU A 547 -15.05 10.03 18.63
CA GLU A 547 -16.00 8.97 18.31
C GLU A 547 -15.52 7.58 18.74
N VAL A 548 -14.23 7.28 18.55
CA VAL A 548 -13.65 6.00 18.96
C VAL A 548 -13.62 5.91 20.49
N ILE A 549 -13.20 6.98 21.17
CA ILE A 549 -13.20 7.06 22.63
C ILE A 549 -14.62 6.83 23.19
N ARG A 550 -15.64 7.47 22.60
CA ARG A 550 -17.05 7.30 23.00
C ARG A 550 -17.61 5.90 22.73
N SER A 551 -16.95 5.10 21.89
CA SER A 551 -17.39 3.75 21.55
C SER A 551 -16.79 2.65 22.43
N ALA A 552 -15.82 3.01 23.30
CA ALA A 552 -15.07 2.08 24.14
C ALA A 552 -15.95 1.42 25.22
N ASP A 553 -15.68 0.14 25.48
CA ASP A 553 -16.26 -0.55 26.63
C ASP A 553 -15.54 -0.15 27.94
N HIS A 554 -14.23 0.10 27.84
CA HIS A 554 -13.36 0.54 28.93
C HIS A 554 -12.35 1.57 28.43
N LEU A 555 -12.14 2.64 29.19
CA LEU A 555 -11.23 3.73 28.85
C LEU A 555 -10.09 3.79 29.86
N LEU A 556 -8.87 3.94 29.35
CA LEU A 556 -7.65 4.21 30.12
C LEU A 556 -7.08 5.56 29.69
N ASP A 557 -6.97 6.51 30.61
CA ASP A 557 -6.35 7.81 30.36
C ASP A 557 -4.98 7.87 31.02
N ILE A 558 -3.93 8.03 30.21
CA ILE A 558 -2.54 8.13 30.65
C ILE A 558 -2.10 9.59 30.59
N GLY A 559 -1.56 10.11 31.69
CA GLY A 559 -1.20 11.52 31.82
C GLY A 559 -0.68 11.86 33.22
N PRO A 560 -1.00 13.04 33.77
CA PRO A 560 -1.86 14.11 33.20
C PRO A 560 -1.18 14.91 32.07
N GLU A 561 0.14 14.98 32.05
CA GLU A 561 0.92 15.71 31.04
C GLU A 561 1.87 14.77 30.27
N ALA A 562 2.81 15.33 29.52
CA ALA A 562 3.78 14.58 28.72
C ALA A 562 5.11 14.36 29.47
N GLY A 563 5.91 13.39 29.02
CA GLY A 563 7.28 13.18 29.52
C GLY A 563 7.33 12.86 31.01
N VAL A 564 8.21 13.54 31.74
CA VAL A 564 8.42 13.36 33.19
C VAL A 564 7.18 13.72 34.02
N HIS A 565 6.29 14.54 33.49
CA HIS A 565 5.03 14.91 34.13
C HIS A 565 3.86 13.98 33.75
N GLY A 566 4.11 13.04 32.83
CA GLY A 566 3.19 11.99 32.42
C GLY A 566 3.42 10.66 33.13
N GLY A 567 2.99 9.58 32.46
CA GLY A 567 3.25 8.20 32.89
C GLY A 567 2.41 7.70 34.06
N LYS A 568 1.37 8.45 34.47
CA LYS A 568 0.41 8.02 35.49
C LYS A 568 -0.89 7.58 34.83
N LEU A 569 -1.57 6.62 35.45
CA LEU A 569 -2.94 6.27 35.11
C LEU A 569 -3.88 7.28 35.78
N VAL A 570 -4.42 8.22 34.99
CA VAL A 570 -5.26 9.32 35.47
C VAL A 570 -6.72 8.87 35.61
N PHE A 571 -7.15 7.97 34.72
CA PHE A 571 -8.50 7.40 34.74
C PHE A 571 -8.51 5.98 34.21
N SER A 572 -9.36 5.14 34.79
CA SER A 572 -9.65 3.78 34.33
C SER A 572 -11.09 3.43 34.68
N GLY A 573 -11.93 3.20 33.69
CA GLY A 573 -13.35 2.94 33.91
C GLY A 573 -14.17 3.07 32.63
N THR A 574 -15.49 3.15 32.79
CA THR A 574 -16.40 3.37 31.66
C THR A 574 -16.56 4.86 31.38
N LEU A 575 -17.11 5.23 30.21
CA LEU A 575 -17.40 6.62 29.88
C LEU A 575 -18.37 7.30 30.86
N GLN A 576 -19.26 6.54 31.51
CA GLN A 576 -20.18 7.08 32.50
C GLN A 576 -19.46 7.54 33.78
N ASP A 577 -18.30 6.94 34.08
CA ASP A 577 -17.51 7.27 35.26
C ASP A 577 -16.56 8.46 35.01
N LEU A 578 -16.45 8.92 33.77
CA LEU A 578 -15.46 9.91 33.33
C LEU A 578 -15.69 11.31 33.93
N ASP A 579 -16.95 11.70 34.18
CA ASP A 579 -17.32 13.01 34.73
C ASP A 579 -16.71 13.28 36.13
N GLY A 580 -16.40 12.22 36.87
CA GLY A 580 -15.78 12.29 38.19
C GLY A 580 -14.28 12.63 38.17
N SER A 581 -13.59 12.48 37.04
CA SER A 581 -12.15 12.70 36.94
C SER A 581 -11.81 14.16 36.64
N LYS A 582 -11.35 14.90 37.66
CA LYS A 582 -10.94 16.31 37.52
C LYS A 582 -9.54 16.47 36.91
N GLU A 583 -8.70 15.45 37.01
CA GLU A 583 -7.30 15.49 36.56
C GLU A 583 -7.16 15.14 35.07
N SER A 584 -8.10 14.37 34.51
CA SER A 584 -8.09 13.98 33.10
C SER A 584 -8.32 15.20 32.18
N LEU A 585 -7.33 15.50 31.34
CA LEU A 585 -7.49 16.49 30.27
C LEU A 585 -8.50 16.01 29.23
N THR A 586 -8.47 14.72 28.91
CA THR A 586 -9.40 14.09 27.97
C THR A 586 -10.86 14.27 28.43
N ALA A 587 -11.14 14.03 29.72
CA ALA A 587 -12.45 14.27 30.30
C ALA A 587 -12.89 15.73 30.18
N LYS A 588 -11.98 16.70 30.37
CA LYS A 588 -12.30 18.13 30.25
C LYS A 588 -12.74 18.51 28.84
N TYR A 589 -12.10 17.97 27.81
CA TYR A 589 -12.49 18.21 26.41
C TYR A 589 -13.81 17.50 26.06
N LEU A 590 -13.96 16.22 26.44
CA LEU A 590 -15.17 15.44 26.13
C LEU A 590 -16.44 15.94 26.84
N THR A 591 -16.29 16.59 27.99
CA THR A 591 -17.38 17.20 28.77
C THR A 591 -17.61 18.67 28.42
N GLY A 592 -16.78 19.25 27.55
CA GLY A 592 -16.87 20.66 27.15
C GLY A 592 -16.40 21.67 28.21
N LYS A 593 -15.72 21.22 29.28
CA LYS A 593 -15.09 22.13 30.26
C LYS A 593 -13.90 22.89 29.67
N GLU A 594 -13.19 22.25 28.75
CA GLU A 594 -12.16 22.86 27.89
C GLU A 594 -12.60 22.70 26.44
N VAL A 595 -12.45 23.74 25.64
CA VAL A 595 -12.85 23.76 24.22
C VAL A 595 -11.81 24.54 23.43
N ILE A 596 -11.53 24.10 22.20
CA ILE A 596 -10.77 24.91 21.24
C ILE A 596 -11.71 25.98 20.70
N GLU A 597 -11.52 27.24 21.13
CA GLU A 597 -12.38 28.34 20.71
C GLU A 597 -12.22 28.65 19.21
N VAL A 598 -13.33 28.94 18.54
CA VAL A 598 -13.29 29.46 17.17
C VAL A 598 -12.69 30.88 17.20
N PRO A 599 -11.74 31.22 16.32
CA PRO A 599 -11.13 32.55 16.28
C PRO A 599 -12.18 33.68 16.17
N LYS A 600 -12.17 34.61 17.13
CA LYS A 600 -13.16 35.72 17.22
C LYS A 600 -13.06 36.72 16.07
N GLN A 601 -11.88 36.87 15.46
CA GLN A 601 -11.66 37.71 14.28
C GLN A 601 -11.12 36.85 13.14
N LYS A 602 -11.98 36.51 12.18
CA LYS A 602 -11.55 35.84 10.95
C LYS A 602 -10.85 36.80 10.03
N ARG A 603 -9.76 36.35 9.41
CA ARG A 603 -9.03 37.14 8.43
C ARG A 603 -9.82 37.17 7.13
N LYS A 604 -9.97 38.35 6.54
CA LYS A 604 -10.58 38.49 5.21
C LYS A 604 -9.48 38.38 4.15
N PRO A 605 -9.45 37.29 3.35
CA PRO A 605 -8.43 37.14 2.32
C PRO A 605 -8.59 38.19 1.23
N ARG A 606 -7.48 38.80 0.83
CA ARG A 606 -7.42 39.81 -0.26
C ARG A 606 -6.70 39.29 -1.51
N ASN A 607 -5.69 38.46 -1.29
CA ASN A 607 -4.82 37.92 -2.33
C ASN A 607 -5.13 36.43 -2.49
N PHE A 608 -5.19 35.96 -3.74
CA PHE A 608 -5.52 34.57 -4.03
C PHE A 608 -4.59 34.00 -5.09
N ILE A 609 -4.23 32.73 -4.91
CA ILE A 609 -3.67 31.90 -5.96
C ILE A 609 -4.83 31.07 -6.54
N GLN A 610 -4.91 31.04 -7.86
CA GLN A 610 -5.93 30.30 -8.57
C GLN A 610 -5.27 29.12 -9.27
N ILE A 611 -5.72 27.92 -8.93
CA ILE A 611 -5.43 26.70 -9.68
C ILE A 611 -6.55 26.55 -10.70
N LYS A 612 -6.21 26.43 -11.98
CA LYS A 612 -7.17 26.33 -13.09
C LYS A 612 -7.06 24.99 -13.81
N GLN A 613 -8.19 24.40 -14.17
CA GLN A 613 -8.33 23.18 -14.95
C GLN A 613 -7.46 22.01 -14.46
N ALA A 614 -7.33 21.86 -13.14
CA ALA A 614 -6.52 20.82 -12.53
C ALA A 614 -7.02 19.41 -12.92
N ASN A 615 -6.21 18.69 -13.70
CA ASN A 615 -6.53 17.38 -14.24
C ASN A 615 -5.35 16.44 -14.03
N MET A 616 -5.43 15.63 -12.99
CA MET A 616 -4.43 14.63 -12.63
C MET A 616 -5.08 13.52 -11.79
N HIS A 617 -4.77 12.25 -12.08
CA HIS A 617 -5.41 11.08 -11.48
C HIS A 617 -6.95 11.15 -11.56
N ASN A 618 -7.64 11.29 -10.43
CA ASN A 618 -9.09 11.37 -10.39
C ASN A 618 -9.65 12.80 -10.43
N LEU A 619 -8.81 13.85 -10.46
CA LEU A 619 -9.27 15.25 -10.52
C LEU A 619 -9.96 15.57 -11.85
N LYS A 620 -11.14 16.21 -11.77
CA LYS A 620 -12.04 16.42 -12.92
C LYS A 620 -11.97 17.87 -13.44
N SER A 621 -10.78 18.32 -13.84
CA SER A 621 -10.55 19.68 -14.36
C SER A 621 -11.07 20.77 -13.42
N LEU A 622 -10.69 20.71 -12.15
CA LEU A 622 -11.20 21.65 -11.14
C LEU A 622 -10.48 23.01 -11.16
N ASP A 623 -11.24 24.04 -10.83
CA ASP A 623 -10.75 25.39 -10.56
C ASP A 623 -10.87 25.67 -9.05
N VAL A 624 -9.79 26.07 -8.39
CA VAL A 624 -9.76 26.30 -6.93
C VAL A 624 -9.01 27.59 -6.60
N ARG A 625 -9.50 28.32 -5.60
CA ARG A 625 -8.83 29.51 -5.06
C ARG A 625 -8.24 29.23 -3.69
N LEU A 626 -6.94 29.53 -3.55
CA LEU A 626 -6.18 29.42 -2.31
C LEU A 626 -5.77 30.82 -1.83
N PRO A 627 -6.33 31.32 -0.72
CA PRO A 627 -5.97 32.64 -0.21
C PRO A 627 -4.59 32.69 0.45
N LEU A 628 -3.97 33.88 0.43
CA LEU A 628 -2.70 34.15 1.11
C LEU A 628 -2.90 34.85 2.47
N HIS A 629 -1.91 34.73 3.35
CA HIS A 629 -1.84 35.31 4.71
C HIS A 629 -2.96 34.83 5.65
N CYS A 630 -3.39 33.58 5.50
CA CYS A 630 -4.41 32.98 6.34
C CYS A 630 -4.23 31.46 6.44
N LEU A 631 -5.03 30.82 7.30
CA LEU A 631 -5.09 29.37 7.43
C LEU A 631 -6.13 28.80 6.46
N THR A 632 -5.68 28.03 5.46
CA THR A 632 -6.56 27.34 4.51
C THR A 632 -6.57 25.84 4.79
N ALA A 633 -7.75 25.26 5.03
CA ALA A 633 -7.92 23.82 5.18
C ALA A 633 -8.43 23.18 3.87
N VAL A 634 -7.76 22.14 3.39
CA VAL A 634 -8.18 21.34 2.24
C VAL A 634 -8.77 20.04 2.78
N THR A 635 -10.08 19.86 2.60
CA THR A 635 -10.88 18.80 3.22
C THR A 635 -11.53 17.89 2.19
N GLY A 636 -12.20 16.84 2.67
CA GLY A 636 -12.90 15.86 1.84
C GLY A 636 -12.61 14.42 2.24
N VAL A 637 -13.40 13.47 1.72
CA VAL A 637 -13.26 12.04 2.05
C VAL A 637 -11.93 11.44 1.57
N SER A 638 -11.52 10.30 2.12
CA SER A 638 -10.30 9.61 1.69
C SER A 638 -10.41 9.20 0.21
N GLY A 639 -9.38 9.47 -0.58
CA GLY A 639 -9.40 9.24 -2.03
C GLY A 639 -10.10 10.34 -2.86
N SER A 640 -10.58 11.44 -2.27
CA SER A 640 -11.24 12.53 -3.03
C SER A 640 -10.31 13.35 -3.94
N GLY A 641 -8.99 13.24 -3.75
CA GLY A 641 -7.99 13.94 -4.56
C GLY A 641 -7.21 15.04 -3.84
N LYS A 642 -7.36 15.22 -2.51
CA LYS A 642 -6.66 16.26 -1.71
C LYS A 642 -5.14 16.29 -1.93
N THR A 643 -4.49 15.15 -1.68
CA THR A 643 -3.04 15.00 -1.86
C THR A 643 -2.64 15.16 -3.32
N THR A 644 -3.46 14.71 -4.26
CA THR A 644 -3.20 14.92 -5.70
C THR A 644 -3.19 16.40 -6.05
N LEU A 645 -4.21 17.16 -5.61
CA LEU A 645 -4.33 18.59 -5.89
C LEU A 645 -3.16 19.38 -5.29
N ILE A 646 -2.87 19.18 -4.02
CA ILE A 646 -1.91 20.03 -3.31
C ILE A 646 -0.47 19.54 -3.50
N ARG A 647 -0.20 18.24 -3.30
CA ARG A 647 1.17 17.70 -3.27
C ARG A 647 1.72 17.33 -4.65
N HIS A 648 0.88 16.75 -5.50
CA HIS A 648 1.32 16.23 -6.79
C HIS A 648 1.19 17.24 -7.94
N LEU A 649 0.26 18.19 -7.80
CA LEU A 649 -0.02 19.18 -8.84
C LEU A 649 0.41 20.60 -8.43
N PHE A 650 -0.18 21.16 -7.36
CA PHE A 650 0.05 22.56 -6.98
C PHE A 650 1.48 22.84 -6.50
N ALA A 651 2.02 22.05 -5.55
CA ALA A 651 3.32 22.30 -4.96
C ALA A 651 4.48 22.21 -5.98
N PRO A 652 4.58 21.16 -6.85
CA PRO A 652 5.65 21.07 -7.84
C PRO A 652 5.58 22.19 -8.87
N GLU A 653 4.36 22.58 -9.28
CA GLU A 653 4.16 23.63 -10.27
C GLU A 653 4.51 25.01 -9.71
N LEU A 654 4.13 25.29 -8.46
CA LEU A 654 4.54 26.53 -7.80
C LEU A 654 6.06 26.57 -7.59
N GLN A 655 6.68 25.46 -7.20
CA GLN A 655 8.14 25.38 -7.03
C GLN A 655 8.86 25.65 -8.36
N ARG A 656 8.36 25.09 -9.47
CA ARG A 656 8.88 25.36 -10.83
C ARG A 656 8.79 26.85 -11.19
N LEU A 657 7.70 27.52 -10.83
CA LEU A 657 7.50 28.96 -11.06
C LEU A 657 8.41 29.83 -10.19
N LEU A 658 8.77 29.38 -8.98
CA LEU A 658 9.67 30.10 -8.08
C LEU A 658 11.15 29.92 -8.44
N GLU A 659 11.55 28.73 -8.94
CA GLU A 659 12.93 28.42 -9.31
C GLU A 659 13.34 28.94 -10.70
N HIS A 660 12.39 29.12 -11.62
CA HIS A 660 12.65 29.60 -12.97
C HIS A 660 12.05 31.01 -13.19
N GLU A 661 12.90 32.01 -13.46
CA GLU A 661 12.45 33.33 -13.92
C GLU A 661 11.58 33.20 -15.18
N ALA A 662 10.51 34.00 -15.22
CA ALA A 662 9.30 33.86 -16.03
C ALA A 662 9.43 34.00 -17.57
N ASP A 663 10.60 33.79 -18.16
CA ASP A 663 10.87 34.06 -19.58
C ASP A 663 10.85 32.82 -20.50
N SER A 664 10.37 31.67 -20.03
CA SER A 664 10.05 30.55 -20.93
C SER A 664 8.61 30.70 -21.47
N PRO A 665 8.36 30.61 -22.80
CA PRO A 665 7.02 30.71 -23.39
C PRO A 665 6.01 29.64 -22.94
N ALA A 666 6.43 28.73 -22.06
CA ALA A 666 5.65 27.70 -21.41
C ALA A 666 5.28 28.09 -19.96
N SER A 667 4.85 29.34 -19.76
CA SER A 667 4.16 29.72 -18.53
C SER A 667 2.89 28.88 -18.43
N SER A 668 2.81 28.04 -17.41
CA SER A 668 1.70 27.11 -17.24
C SER A 668 0.39 27.89 -17.12
N SER A 669 -0.62 27.45 -17.86
CA SER A 669 -2.01 27.92 -17.71
C SER A 669 -2.62 27.54 -16.35
N LEU A 670 -1.94 26.69 -15.58
CA LEU A 670 -2.45 26.03 -14.39
C LEU A 670 -2.51 26.95 -13.16
N ILE A 671 -1.46 27.73 -12.88
CA ILE A 671 -1.41 28.60 -11.70
C ILE A 671 -1.48 30.06 -12.13
N SER A 672 -2.44 30.80 -11.59
CA SER A 672 -2.62 32.23 -11.82
C SER A 672 -2.91 32.99 -10.52
N GLY A 673 -3.00 34.32 -10.58
CA GLY A 673 -3.22 35.16 -9.40
C GLY A 673 -1.92 35.65 -8.73
N ASP A 674 -1.97 35.84 -7.41
CA ASP A 674 -0.95 36.53 -6.60
C ASP A 674 0.29 35.68 -6.24
N TRP A 675 0.60 34.62 -7.01
CA TRP A 675 1.69 33.68 -6.68
C TRP A 675 3.07 34.35 -6.55
N ARG A 676 3.31 35.46 -7.26
CA ARG A 676 4.55 36.24 -7.21
C ARG A 676 4.84 36.87 -5.85
N LYS A 677 3.86 36.93 -4.95
CA LYS A 677 4.06 37.42 -3.58
C LYS A 677 4.79 36.40 -2.71
N ILE A 678 4.86 35.13 -3.13
CA ILE A 678 5.56 34.05 -2.42
C ILE A 678 7.04 34.08 -2.81
N THR A 679 7.91 34.01 -1.80
CA THR A 679 9.37 33.92 -2.00
C THR A 679 9.85 32.48 -1.93
N GLN A 680 9.22 31.64 -1.11
CA GLN A 680 9.60 30.25 -0.91
C GLN A 680 8.37 29.38 -0.63
N LEU A 681 8.40 28.15 -1.12
CA LEU A 681 7.46 27.10 -0.77
C LEU A 681 8.13 26.13 0.21
N GLU A 682 7.46 25.80 1.31
CA GLU A 682 7.93 24.80 2.25
C GLU A 682 6.85 23.74 2.49
N MET A 683 7.16 22.49 2.14
CA MET A 683 6.26 21.36 2.36
C MET A 683 6.71 20.57 3.58
N VAL A 684 5.80 20.40 4.54
CA VAL A 684 6.03 19.73 5.82
C VAL A 684 5.22 18.44 5.84
N THR A 685 5.86 17.34 5.45
CA THR A 685 5.27 15.99 5.45
C THR A 685 5.54 15.25 6.76
N GLN A 686 4.86 14.11 6.93
CA GLN A 686 5.12 13.15 8.01
C GLN A 686 6.33 12.25 7.75
N ASP A 687 7.08 12.47 6.67
CA ASP A 687 8.28 11.66 6.41
C ASP A 687 9.30 11.88 7.55
N PRO A 688 10.00 10.83 8.00
CA PRO A 688 11.01 10.97 9.04
C PRO A 688 12.03 12.04 8.67
N ILE A 689 12.34 12.96 9.60
CA ILE A 689 13.31 14.06 9.40
C ILE A 689 14.64 13.52 8.86
N GLY A 690 15.06 12.36 9.37
CA GLY A 690 16.23 11.64 8.92
C GLY A 690 16.05 10.15 9.17
N LYS A 691 16.42 9.33 8.17
CA LYS A 691 16.49 7.87 8.33
C LYS A 691 17.68 7.43 9.16
N SER A 692 18.66 8.31 9.34
CA SER A 692 19.83 8.03 10.16
C SER A 692 19.53 8.37 11.60
N SER A 693 19.90 7.44 12.48
CA SER A 693 19.93 7.58 13.94
C SER A 693 20.82 8.72 14.46
N ARG A 694 21.56 9.36 13.55
CA ARG A 694 22.42 10.52 13.78
C ARG A 694 21.72 11.87 13.76
N SER A 695 20.50 11.92 13.22
CA SER A 695 19.65 13.10 13.27
C SER A 695 18.89 13.11 14.59
N ASN A 696 18.77 14.27 15.23
CA ASN A 696 18.00 14.46 16.45
C ASN A 696 17.49 15.92 16.55
N PRO A 697 16.55 16.23 17.47
CA PRO A 697 15.99 17.57 17.59
C PRO A 697 17.04 18.68 17.75
N VAL A 698 18.06 18.46 18.58
CA VAL A 698 19.07 19.47 18.91
C VAL A 698 20.01 19.79 17.73
N THR A 699 20.31 18.81 16.88
CA THR A 699 21.07 19.03 15.63
C THR A 699 20.23 19.76 14.58
N TYR A 700 18.92 19.51 14.54
CA TYR A 700 18.03 20.11 13.55
C TYR A 700 17.82 21.62 13.76
N VAL A 701 17.62 22.06 15.00
CA VAL A 701 17.55 23.50 15.35
C VAL A 701 18.92 24.17 15.46
N LYS A 702 20.00 23.44 15.16
CA LYS A 702 21.40 23.89 15.25
C LYS A 702 21.82 24.39 16.64
N ALA A 703 21.10 24.01 17.70
CA ALA A 703 21.50 24.29 19.07
C ALA A 703 22.74 23.44 19.47
N TYR A 704 22.91 22.27 18.86
CA TYR A 704 24.03 21.38 19.19
C TYR A 704 25.40 21.98 18.87
N ASP A 705 25.50 22.81 17.84
CA ASP A 705 26.75 23.48 17.47
C ASP A 705 27.23 24.41 18.59
N ALA A 706 26.31 25.22 19.13
CA ALA A 706 26.58 26.10 20.27
C ALA A 706 26.91 25.31 21.54
N ILE A 707 26.23 24.18 21.79
CA ILE A 707 26.55 23.31 22.93
C ILE A 707 27.95 22.71 22.79
N ARG A 708 28.35 22.25 21.61
CA ARG A 708 29.70 21.69 21.38
C ARG A 708 30.80 22.74 21.53
N GLU A 709 30.54 23.97 21.10
CA GLU A 709 31.44 25.10 21.32
C GLU A 709 31.58 25.43 22.82
N LEU A 710 30.48 25.41 23.57
CA LEU A 710 30.48 25.59 25.02
C LEU A 710 31.33 24.53 25.73
N TYR A 711 31.21 23.25 25.37
CA TYR A 711 32.01 22.18 25.96
C TYR A 711 33.49 22.26 25.59
N ALA A 712 33.83 22.61 24.34
CA ALA A 712 35.21 22.85 23.92
C ALA A 712 35.83 24.09 24.60
N SER A 713 35.01 25.03 25.05
CA SER A 713 35.47 26.23 25.74
C SER A 713 35.90 26.01 27.20
N GLN A 714 35.52 24.87 27.81
CA GLN A 714 35.81 24.54 29.21
C GLN A 714 37.31 24.39 29.47
N GLY A 715 37.76 24.77 30.67
CA GLY A 715 39.19 24.73 31.03
C GLY A 715 39.83 23.34 30.88
N SER A 716 39.12 22.29 31.32
CA SER A 716 39.56 20.90 31.20
C SER A 716 39.63 20.43 29.73
N ALA A 717 38.70 20.86 28.89
CA ALA A 717 38.70 20.53 27.46
C ALA A 717 39.85 21.22 26.71
N LYS A 718 40.10 22.50 27.01
CA LYS A 718 41.22 23.27 26.44
C LYS A 718 42.58 22.67 26.83
N ALA A 719 42.75 22.27 28.09
CA ALA A 719 43.97 21.61 28.56
C ALA A 719 44.26 20.29 27.83
N ARG A 720 43.23 19.53 27.48
CA ARG A 720 43.34 18.28 26.72
C ARG A 720 43.36 18.47 25.19
N GLY A 721 43.28 19.71 24.70
CA GLY A 721 43.28 20.03 23.26
C GLY A 721 42.02 19.60 22.51
N TYR A 722 40.91 19.35 23.21
CA TYR A 722 39.66 18.92 22.58
C TYR A 722 38.98 20.06 21.82
N LYS A 723 38.59 19.77 20.58
CA LYS A 723 37.84 20.66 19.68
C LYS A 723 36.33 20.36 19.73
N PRO A 724 35.44 21.26 19.27
CA PRO A 724 33.99 20.99 19.17
C PRO A 724 33.63 19.71 18.39
N SER A 725 34.51 19.24 17.50
CA SER A 725 34.35 17.96 16.80
C SER A 725 34.40 16.73 17.72
N HIS A 726 35.15 16.79 18.82
CA HIS A 726 35.27 15.67 19.77
C HIS A 726 34.00 15.45 20.59
N PHE A 727 33.20 16.50 20.77
CA PHE A 727 31.90 16.44 21.42
C PHE A 727 30.77 16.11 20.45
N SER A 728 31.08 15.58 19.27
CA SER A 728 30.09 15.14 18.27
C SER A 728 30.10 13.62 18.17
N PHE A 729 28.94 12.99 18.36
CA PHE A 729 28.79 11.53 18.15
C PHE A 729 28.86 11.13 16.66
N ASN A 730 28.81 12.11 15.74
CA ASN A 730 28.82 11.89 14.29
C ASN A 730 30.22 11.84 13.66
N VAL A 731 31.25 12.26 14.39
CA VAL A 731 32.61 12.44 13.88
C VAL A 731 33.59 11.57 14.65
N ASP A 732 34.59 11.05 13.95
CA ASP A 732 35.68 10.30 14.57
C ASP A 732 36.50 11.18 15.53
N GLY A 733 36.95 10.58 16.64
CA GLY A 733 37.67 11.28 17.69
C GLY A 733 37.09 10.94 19.07
N GLY A 734 35.95 11.53 19.41
CA GLY A 734 35.34 11.40 20.75
C GLY A 734 34.17 10.42 20.89
N ARG A 735 33.60 9.94 19.77
CA ARG A 735 32.53 8.93 19.78
C ARG A 735 33.04 7.53 20.14
N CYS A 736 32.15 6.66 20.61
CA CYS A 736 32.44 5.24 20.79
C CYS A 736 32.68 4.56 19.42
N GLU A 737 33.76 3.78 19.29
CA GLU A 737 34.16 3.14 18.03
C GLU A 737 33.29 1.92 17.70
N THR A 738 32.81 1.20 18.71
CA THR A 738 32.06 -0.05 18.57
C THR A 738 30.68 0.18 17.97
N CYS A 739 29.90 1.09 18.57
CA CYS A 739 28.62 1.51 18.01
C CYS A 739 28.75 2.67 17.01
N LYS A 740 29.96 3.15 16.71
CA LYS A 740 30.22 4.34 15.86
C LYS A 740 29.36 5.56 16.20
N GLY A 741 29.12 5.78 17.50
CA GLY A 741 28.30 6.87 18.03
C GLY A 741 26.78 6.66 18.05
N GLU A 742 26.27 5.51 17.64
CA GLU A 742 24.82 5.23 17.67
C GLU A 742 24.30 4.95 19.10
N GLY A 743 25.12 4.30 19.94
CA GLY A 743 24.77 3.88 21.31
C GLY A 743 24.11 2.51 21.37
N GLU A 744 23.72 1.97 20.23
CA GLU A 744 23.12 0.65 20.07
C GLU A 744 23.77 -0.13 18.92
N ILE A 745 23.55 -1.45 18.91
CA ILE A 745 23.98 -2.39 17.89
C ILE A 745 22.73 -3.09 17.36
N VAL A 746 22.51 -3.02 16.04
CA VAL A 746 21.40 -3.70 15.38
C VAL A 746 21.83 -5.12 15.00
N VAL A 747 21.01 -6.10 15.38
CA VAL A 747 21.20 -7.50 15.06
C VAL A 747 20.07 -7.94 14.12
N ASP A 748 20.43 -8.31 12.90
CA ASP A 748 19.48 -8.76 11.88
C ASP A 748 18.88 -10.13 12.26
N MET A 749 17.55 -10.22 12.26
CA MET A 749 16.81 -11.44 12.60
C MET A 749 16.13 -12.04 11.37
N GLN A 750 16.08 -13.38 11.26
CA GLN A 750 15.52 -14.04 10.07
C GLN A 750 13.98 -14.06 10.01
N PHE A 751 13.30 -14.13 11.16
CA PHE A 751 11.83 -14.30 11.24
C PHE A 751 11.13 -13.25 12.12
N LEU A 752 11.91 -12.37 12.74
CA LEU A 752 11.44 -11.33 13.64
C LEU A 752 11.97 -9.99 13.12
N ALA A 753 11.42 -8.89 13.61
CA ALA A 753 12.01 -7.58 13.39
C ALA A 753 13.45 -7.53 13.95
N ASP A 754 14.32 -6.75 13.32
CA ASP A 754 15.69 -6.55 13.77
C ASP A 754 15.72 -6.05 15.21
N VAL A 755 16.68 -6.55 15.97
CA VAL A 755 16.77 -6.28 17.40
C VAL A 755 17.83 -5.21 17.66
N HIS A 756 17.45 -4.18 18.41
CA HIS A 756 18.35 -3.12 18.86
C HIS A 756 18.86 -3.45 20.27
N LEU A 757 20.17 -3.65 20.41
CA LEU A 757 20.82 -3.94 21.69
C LEU A 757 21.65 -2.73 22.13
N VAL A 758 21.63 -2.40 23.42
CA VAL A 758 22.49 -1.35 23.98
C VAL A 758 23.96 -1.75 23.76
N CYS A 759 24.79 -0.81 23.33
CA CYS A 759 26.21 -1.06 23.14
C CYS A 759 26.91 -1.32 24.48
N ASP A 760 27.49 -2.50 24.66
CA ASP A 760 28.20 -2.90 25.88
C ASP A 760 29.37 -1.97 26.22
N ASP A 761 30.14 -1.54 25.22
CA ASP A 761 31.36 -0.75 25.44
C ASP A 761 31.13 0.68 25.97
N CYS A 762 30.01 1.31 25.60
CA CYS A 762 29.69 2.67 26.07
C CYS A 762 28.48 2.71 27.00
N GLY A 763 27.82 1.58 27.24
CA GLY A 763 26.56 1.50 27.98
C GLY A 763 25.48 2.43 27.41
N GLY A 764 25.45 2.63 26.09
CA GLY A 764 24.51 3.55 25.42
C GLY A 764 24.90 5.03 25.41
N LYS A 765 26.00 5.43 26.04
CA LYS A 765 26.41 6.86 26.16
C LYS A 765 26.98 7.48 24.89
N ARG A 766 27.24 6.70 23.83
CA ARG A 766 27.73 7.14 22.51
C ARG A 766 29.15 7.74 22.45
N PHE A 767 29.78 8.05 23.58
CA PHE A 767 31.10 8.68 23.65
C PHE A 767 32.14 7.80 24.38
N LYS A 768 33.42 8.12 24.18
CA LYS A 768 34.54 7.57 24.98
C LYS A 768 34.53 8.17 26.39
N GLU A 769 35.02 7.42 27.38
CA GLU A 769 35.04 7.85 28.79
C GLU A 769 35.78 9.19 28.97
N GLU A 770 36.90 9.41 28.27
CA GLU A 770 37.68 10.65 28.35
C GLU A 770 36.90 11.92 27.97
N ILE A 771 35.88 11.79 27.12
CA ILE A 771 35.00 12.89 26.73
C ILE A 771 33.92 13.13 27.79
N LEU A 772 33.46 12.07 28.45
CA LEU A 772 32.46 12.13 29.51
C LEU A 772 33.02 12.75 30.81
N ASP A 773 34.34 12.81 30.98
CA ASP A 773 35.01 13.55 32.05
C ASP A 773 34.78 15.06 31.99
N ILE A 774 34.54 15.60 30.79
CA ILE A 774 34.35 17.04 30.60
C ILE A 774 32.93 17.42 31.02
N LYS A 775 32.82 18.27 32.05
CA LYS A 775 31.54 18.67 32.64
C LYS A 775 31.31 20.17 32.53
N TYR A 776 30.05 20.54 32.36
CA TYR A 776 29.54 21.90 32.53
C TYR A 776 28.39 21.84 33.55
N LYS A 777 28.48 22.64 34.64
CA LYS A 777 27.57 22.57 35.80
C LYS A 777 27.28 21.12 36.24
N ASP A 778 28.37 20.36 36.47
CA ASP A 778 28.38 18.95 36.88
C ASP A 778 27.80 17.90 35.91
N LYS A 779 27.39 18.30 34.70
CA LYS A 779 26.84 17.39 33.68
C LYS A 779 27.76 17.24 32.48
N ASN A 780 27.92 16.00 32.01
CA ASN A 780 28.70 15.70 30.80
C ASN A 780 27.82 15.83 29.53
N ILE A 781 28.43 15.72 28.35
CA ILE A 781 27.72 15.89 27.07
C ILE A 781 26.62 14.84 26.84
N SER A 782 26.79 13.61 27.32
CA SER A 782 25.77 12.56 27.26
C SER A 782 24.59 12.89 28.18
N ASP A 783 24.86 13.44 29.36
CA ASP A 783 23.81 13.85 30.30
C ASP A 783 22.97 14.98 29.71
N ILE A 784 23.59 15.93 28.98
CA ILE A 784 22.85 16.99 28.26
C ILE A 784 21.96 16.39 27.18
N LEU A 785 22.47 15.43 26.39
CA LEU A 785 21.69 14.79 25.34
C LEU A 785 20.52 13.96 25.88
N ALA A 786 20.62 13.46 27.12
CA ALA A 786 19.56 12.72 27.79
C ALA A 786 18.48 13.61 28.45
N MET A 787 18.72 14.93 28.59
CA MET A 787 17.72 15.86 29.11
C MET A 787 16.54 16.00 28.17
N SER A 788 15.36 16.20 28.74
CA SER A 788 14.22 16.75 28.01
C SER A 788 14.50 18.18 27.55
N ILE A 789 13.82 18.63 26.49
CA ILE A 789 13.93 20.01 26.00
C ILE A 789 13.56 21.02 27.08
N GLU A 790 12.53 20.74 27.88
CA GLU A 790 12.11 21.59 29.01
C GLU A 790 13.23 21.75 30.05
N GLU A 791 13.82 20.64 30.50
CA GLU A 791 14.96 20.66 31.43
C GLU A 791 16.16 21.42 30.84
N ALA A 792 16.43 21.23 29.54
CA ALA A 792 17.53 21.88 28.86
C ALA A 792 17.34 23.40 28.75
N VAL A 793 16.14 23.86 28.41
CA VAL A 793 15.82 25.31 28.36
C VAL A 793 16.03 25.94 29.74
N ALA A 794 15.58 25.28 30.81
CA ALA A 794 15.80 25.75 32.17
C ALA A 794 17.30 25.75 32.55
N PHE A 795 18.03 24.69 32.20
CA PHE A 795 19.47 24.53 32.51
C PHE A 795 20.37 25.55 31.78
N PHE A 796 20.04 25.88 30.54
CA PHE A 796 20.74 26.87 29.70
C PHE A 796 20.16 28.27 29.79
N SER A 797 19.31 28.58 30.77
CA SER A 797 18.76 29.93 31.01
C SER A 797 19.82 31.05 31.08
N GLY A 798 21.05 30.74 31.49
CA GLY A 798 22.19 31.67 31.47
C GLY A 798 22.84 31.91 30.10
N GLU A 799 22.65 31.00 29.14
CA GLU A 799 23.22 31.02 27.79
C GLU A 799 22.13 31.36 26.76
N LYS A 800 21.92 32.66 26.51
CA LYS A 800 20.79 33.16 25.71
C LYS A 800 20.72 32.60 24.29
N ASP A 801 21.87 32.33 23.65
CA ASP A 801 21.89 31.77 22.29
C ASP A 801 21.37 30.33 22.25
N ILE A 802 21.73 29.50 23.25
CA ILE A 802 21.27 28.11 23.33
C ILE A 802 19.80 28.07 23.72
N ALA A 803 19.41 28.81 24.77
CA ALA A 803 18.02 28.86 25.21
C ALA A 803 17.08 29.40 24.11
N GLY A 804 17.49 30.44 23.38
CA GLY A 804 16.72 31.00 22.28
C GLY A 804 16.51 30.03 21.10
N LYS A 805 17.47 29.13 20.84
CA LYS A 805 17.34 28.09 19.81
C LYS A 805 16.50 26.89 20.25
N LEU A 806 16.41 26.64 21.56
CA LEU A 806 15.60 25.54 22.13
C LEU A 806 14.15 25.95 22.42
N GLN A 807 13.88 27.22 22.73
CA GLN A 807 12.54 27.72 23.05
C GLN A 807 11.47 27.36 22.01
N PRO A 808 11.72 27.49 20.68
CA PRO A 808 10.73 27.12 19.68
C PRO A 808 10.29 25.66 19.74
N LEU A 809 11.15 24.74 20.21
CA LEU A 809 10.77 23.33 20.40
C LEU A 809 9.79 23.15 21.57
N MET A 810 9.94 23.96 22.62
CA MET A 810 9.00 23.99 23.75
C MET A 810 7.65 24.59 23.31
N ASP A 811 7.67 25.67 22.53
CA ASP A 811 6.48 26.39 22.08
C ASP A 811 5.58 25.50 21.18
N VAL A 812 6.16 24.62 20.36
CA VAL A 812 5.42 23.64 19.55
C VAL A 812 4.98 22.40 20.34
N GLY A 813 5.22 22.36 21.65
CA GLY A 813 4.78 21.28 22.55
C GLY A 813 5.70 20.07 22.63
N LEU A 814 6.96 20.17 22.22
CA LEU A 814 7.95 19.07 22.30
C LEU A 814 8.82 19.12 23.57
N GLY A 815 8.38 19.81 24.63
CA GLY A 815 9.15 19.96 25.87
C GLY A 815 9.63 18.64 26.47
N TYR A 816 8.85 17.56 26.31
CA TYR A 816 9.14 16.23 26.84
C TYR A 816 10.20 15.43 26.06
N VAL A 817 10.45 15.78 24.80
CA VAL A 817 11.37 15.02 23.93
C VAL A 817 12.81 15.24 24.39
N GLN A 818 13.61 14.18 24.40
CA GLN A 818 15.03 14.29 24.77
C GLN A 818 15.84 14.95 23.66
N LEU A 819 16.80 15.80 24.01
CA LEU A 819 17.63 16.52 23.02
C LEU A 819 18.34 15.59 22.04
N GLY A 820 18.86 14.47 22.54
CA GLY A 820 19.61 13.46 21.78
C GLY A 820 18.77 12.31 21.24
N GLN A 821 17.44 12.35 21.38
CA GLN A 821 16.55 11.31 20.87
C GLN A 821 16.71 11.18 19.36
N SER A 822 16.83 9.94 18.88
CA SER A 822 16.96 9.69 17.44
C SER A 822 15.74 10.17 16.68
N SER A 823 15.94 10.86 15.55
CA SER A 823 14.85 11.23 14.64
C SER A 823 14.07 10.03 14.09
N SER A 824 14.64 8.83 14.12
CA SER A 824 13.96 7.59 13.70
C SER A 824 12.98 7.06 14.74
N THR A 825 13.11 7.46 16.01
CA THR A 825 12.20 7.06 17.10
C THR A 825 11.15 8.13 17.39
N LEU A 826 11.23 9.30 16.72
CA LEU A 826 10.17 10.30 16.76
C LEU A 826 8.98 9.82 15.91
N SER A 827 7.78 10.05 16.42
CA SER A 827 6.55 9.95 15.65
C SER A 827 6.53 10.95 14.48
N GLY A 828 5.71 10.69 13.46
CA GLY A 828 5.54 11.60 12.32
C GLY A 828 5.14 13.03 12.76
N GLY A 829 4.23 13.13 13.73
CA GLY A 829 3.78 14.41 14.29
C GLY A 829 4.86 15.13 15.12
N GLU A 830 5.71 14.40 15.86
CA GLU A 830 6.88 15.00 16.54
C GLU A 830 7.90 15.52 15.52
N ALA A 831 8.19 14.73 14.48
CA ALA A 831 9.09 15.10 13.41
C ALA A 831 8.64 16.41 12.70
N GLN A 832 7.35 16.51 12.41
CA GLN A 832 6.74 17.70 11.83
C GLN A 832 6.86 18.93 12.74
N ARG A 833 6.65 18.76 14.05
CA ARG A 833 6.78 19.85 15.04
C ARG A 833 8.23 20.32 15.21
N VAL A 834 9.22 19.43 15.16
CA VAL A 834 10.65 19.83 15.13
C VAL A 834 10.95 20.69 13.90
N LYS A 835 10.37 20.33 12.74
CA LYS A 835 10.51 21.12 11.51
C LYS A 835 9.87 22.50 11.67
N LEU A 836 8.66 22.57 12.23
CA LEU A 836 7.95 23.82 12.54
C LEU A 836 8.77 24.74 13.47
N ALA A 837 9.33 24.19 14.55
CA ALA A 837 10.17 24.93 15.50
C ALA A 837 11.39 25.60 14.83
N SER A 838 12.02 24.93 13.87
CA SER A 838 13.16 25.47 13.11
C SER A 838 12.80 26.73 12.30
N PHE A 839 11.56 26.83 11.82
CA PHE A 839 11.08 28.03 11.12
C PHE A 839 10.67 29.14 12.08
N LEU A 840 10.00 28.80 13.19
CA LEU A 840 9.63 29.77 14.22
C LEU A 840 10.87 30.47 14.81
N GLY A 841 11.99 29.72 14.98
CA GLY A 841 13.26 30.27 15.46
C GLY A 841 13.92 31.30 14.53
N LYS A 842 13.52 31.40 13.25
CA LYS A 842 14.06 32.40 12.30
C LYS A 842 13.43 33.79 12.47
N GLY A 843 12.28 33.90 13.14
CA GLY A 843 11.57 35.16 13.37
C GLY A 843 10.95 35.80 12.12
N ARG A 844 10.57 37.09 12.22
CA ARG A 844 9.99 37.87 11.11
C ARG A 844 11.05 38.20 10.06
N GLY A 845 11.07 37.42 8.97
CA GLY A 845 11.86 37.69 7.77
C GLY A 845 11.18 38.67 6.81
N ARG A 846 11.91 39.12 5.77
CA ARG A 846 11.31 39.80 4.60
C ARG A 846 10.61 38.84 3.64
N ASP A 847 10.85 37.55 3.81
CA ASP A 847 10.41 36.49 2.93
C ASP A 847 8.97 36.05 3.24
N HIS A 848 8.15 35.92 2.21
CA HIS A 848 6.80 35.34 2.33
C HIS A 848 6.85 33.85 1.96
N ILE A 849 6.97 33.01 2.98
CA ILE A 849 6.94 31.56 2.82
C ILE A 849 5.48 31.05 2.80
N LEU A 850 5.16 30.18 1.84
CA LEU A 850 3.93 29.37 1.85
C LEU A 850 4.25 28.02 2.47
N PHE A 851 3.60 27.70 3.58
CA PHE A 851 3.72 26.40 4.24
C PHE A 851 2.57 25.49 3.83
N ILE A 852 2.90 24.25 3.48
CA ILE A 852 1.92 23.17 3.23
C ILE A 852 2.16 22.07 4.26
N PHE A 853 1.17 21.78 5.09
CA PHE A 853 1.18 20.69 6.06
C PHE A 853 0.25 19.56 5.61
N ASP A 854 0.75 18.34 5.60
CA ASP A 854 -0.01 17.13 5.30
C ASP A 854 -0.44 16.46 6.61
N GLU A 855 -1.74 16.46 6.91
CA GLU A 855 -2.38 15.86 8.10
C GLU A 855 -1.64 16.12 9.43
N PRO A 856 -1.48 17.40 9.83
CA PRO A 856 -0.63 17.76 10.96
C PRO A 856 -1.19 17.41 12.34
N THR A 857 -2.47 17.03 12.45
CA THR A 857 -3.05 16.57 13.72
C THR A 857 -2.89 15.08 13.98
N THR A 858 -2.24 14.35 13.07
CA THR A 858 -1.99 12.91 13.24
C THR A 858 -1.31 12.63 14.58
N GLY A 859 -1.97 11.82 15.40
CA GLY A 859 -1.53 11.43 16.74
C GLY A 859 -1.48 12.53 17.79
N LEU A 860 -2.21 13.63 17.57
CA LEU A 860 -2.32 14.71 18.54
C LEU A 860 -3.61 14.60 19.34
N HIS A 861 -3.47 14.71 20.66
CA HIS A 861 -4.60 14.91 21.56
C HIS A 861 -5.17 16.32 21.40
N PHE A 862 -6.44 16.54 21.77
CA PHE A 862 -7.12 17.85 21.69
C PHE A 862 -6.28 19.03 22.21
N HIS A 863 -5.62 18.83 23.35
CA HIS A 863 -4.74 19.86 23.93
C HIS A 863 -3.51 20.18 23.08
N ASP A 864 -2.96 19.19 22.38
CA ASP A 864 -1.81 19.37 21.50
C ASP A 864 -2.23 20.01 20.17
N ILE A 865 -3.44 19.71 19.68
CA ILE A 865 -4.05 20.40 18.52
C ILE A 865 -4.17 21.90 18.80
N ARG A 866 -4.58 22.29 20.01
CA ARG A 866 -4.61 23.70 20.42
C ARG A 866 -3.23 24.37 20.30
N LYS A 867 -2.18 23.76 20.83
CA LYS A 867 -0.79 24.28 20.74
C LYS A 867 -0.30 24.36 19.29
N LEU A 868 -0.68 23.40 18.46
CA LEU A 868 -0.37 23.40 17.03
C LEU A 868 -1.06 24.57 16.31
N LEU A 869 -2.33 24.83 16.60
CA LEU A 869 -3.07 25.98 16.07
C LEU A 869 -2.43 27.30 16.50
N ASP A 870 -1.99 27.42 17.75
CA ASP A 870 -1.25 28.59 18.24
C ASP A 870 0.05 28.80 17.44
N SER A 871 0.74 27.71 17.07
CA SER A 871 1.94 27.75 16.24
C SER A 871 1.66 28.20 14.80
N PHE A 872 0.56 27.72 14.19
CA PHE A 872 0.13 28.18 12.86
C PHE A 872 -0.26 29.66 12.88
N GLN A 873 -0.94 30.09 13.92
CA GLN A 873 -1.29 31.48 14.15
C GLN A 873 -0.03 32.36 14.19
N MET A 874 1.01 31.93 14.91
CA MET A 874 2.31 32.62 14.96
C MET A 874 2.97 32.74 13.58
N LEU A 875 2.96 31.68 12.76
CA LEU A 875 3.48 31.74 11.39
C LEU A 875 2.73 32.78 10.54
N ILE A 876 1.40 32.80 10.63
CA ILE A 876 0.57 33.75 9.89
C ILE A 876 0.81 35.19 10.38
N GLU A 877 1.01 35.39 11.68
CA GLU A 877 1.37 36.69 12.28
C GLU A 877 2.79 37.17 11.92
N HIS A 878 3.68 36.25 11.51
CA HIS A 878 4.96 36.58 10.88
C HIS A 878 4.81 36.95 9.40
N GLY A 879 3.60 36.88 8.85
CA GLY A 879 3.28 37.26 7.48
C GLY A 879 3.28 36.09 6.49
N HIS A 880 3.39 34.84 6.95
CA HIS A 880 3.38 33.65 6.11
C HIS A 880 1.95 33.18 5.78
N SER A 881 1.84 32.24 4.84
CA SER A 881 0.57 31.58 4.47
C SER A 881 0.64 30.11 4.87
N VAL A 882 -0.46 29.54 5.37
CA VAL A 882 -0.51 28.14 5.82
C VAL A 882 -1.65 27.41 5.12
N ILE A 883 -1.32 26.33 4.43
CA ILE A 883 -2.28 25.36 3.87
C ILE A 883 -2.14 24.06 4.66
N VAL A 884 -3.26 23.51 5.14
CA VAL A 884 -3.31 22.23 5.82
C VAL A 884 -4.22 21.28 5.04
N ILE A 885 -3.76 20.06 4.78
CA ILE A 885 -4.61 18.96 4.30
C ILE A 885 -5.14 18.25 5.53
N GLU A 886 -6.46 18.28 5.76
CA GLU A 886 -7.03 17.84 7.03
C GLU A 886 -8.41 17.19 6.94
N HIS A 887 -8.67 16.36 7.95
CA HIS A 887 -9.91 15.70 8.30
C HIS A 887 -10.41 16.12 9.69
N ASN A 888 -9.53 16.59 10.58
CA ASN A 888 -9.84 16.94 11.95
C ASN A 888 -10.71 18.21 12.03
N LEU A 889 -11.89 18.05 12.60
CA LEU A 889 -12.90 19.11 12.66
C LEU A 889 -12.46 20.33 13.49
N GLU A 890 -11.59 20.13 14.49
CA GLU A 890 -11.10 21.22 15.35
C GLU A 890 -10.15 22.17 14.60
N VAL A 891 -9.39 21.66 13.63
CA VAL A 891 -8.57 22.50 12.74
C VAL A 891 -9.45 23.16 11.68
N ILE A 892 -10.38 22.41 11.09
CA ILE A 892 -11.25 22.91 10.02
C ILE A 892 -12.13 24.06 10.52
N LYS A 893 -12.69 23.96 11.74
CA LYS A 893 -13.50 25.05 12.31
C LYS A 893 -12.68 26.33 12.56
N CYS A 894 -11.38 26.19 12.84
CA CYS A 894 -10.47 27.31 13.11
C CYS A 894 -9.87 27.91 11.83
N ALA A 895 -10.06 27.29 10.67
CA ALA A 895 -9.56 27.80 9.40
C ALA A 895 -10.26 29.11 8.99
N ASP A 896 -9.52 29.97 8.29
CA ASP A 896 -10.05 31.18 7.68
C ASP A 896 -10.75 30.84 6.34
N TRP A 897 -10.30 29.79 5.65
CA TRP A 897 -10.83 29.32 4.37
C TRP A 897 -10.81 27.80 4.29
N VAL A 898 -11.83 27.20 3.67
CA VAL A 898 -11.93 25.76 3.44
C VAL A 898 -12.11 25.48 1.94
N CYS A 899 -11.42 24.47 1.44
CA CYS A 899 -11.61 23.90 0.11
C CYS A 899 -11.99 22.42 0.27
N ASP A 900 -13.25 22.09 0.02
CA ASP A 900 -13.79 20.74 0.20
C ASP A 900 -13.86 19.97 -1.12
N LEU A 901 -13.20 18.81 -1.17
CA LEU A 901 -13.15 17.94 -2.36
C LEU A 901 -13.99 16.68 -2.17
N GLY A 902 -14.70 16.28 -3.21
CA GLY A 902 -15.58 15.11 -3.16
C GLY A 902 -16.43 14.96 -4.42
N PRO A 903 -17.71 14.53 -4.31
CA PRO A 903 -18.41 14.14 -3.07
C PRO A 903 -17.89 12.81 -2.48
N GLU A 904 -17.39 11.90 -3.32
CA GLU A 904 -16.85 10.60 -2.91
C GLU A 904 -15.33 10.49 -3.18
N GLY A 905 -14.75 9.32 -2.89
CA GLY A 905 -13.37 8.97 -3.26
C GLY A 905 -13.26 8.27 -4.62
N GLY A 906 -12.05 8.12 -5.14
CA GLY A 906 -11.82 7.37 -6.38
C GLY A 906 -12.38 8.07 -7.62
N GLU A 907 -12.98 7.31 -8.54
CA GLU A 907 -13.51 7.86 -9.80
C GLU A 907 -14.69 8.83 -9.63
N ALA A 908 -15.46 8.65 -8.54
CA ALA A 908 -16.58 9.50 -8.17
C ALA A 908 -16.15 10.77 -7.40
N GLY A 909 -14.85 10.92 -7.13
CA GLY A 909 -14.25 12.09 -6.51
C GLY A 909 -13.63 13.07 -7.51
N GLY A 910 -12.82 13.99 -7.00
CA GLY A 910 -12.06 14.94 -7.81
C GLY A 910 -12.84 16.18 -8.24
N TYR A 911 -14.01 16.44 -7.64
CA TYR A 911 -14.78 17.67 -7.81
C TYR A 911 -14.60 18.61 -6.61
N LEU A 912 -14.72 19.91 -6.87
CA LEU A 912 -14.85 20.91 -5.82
C LEU A 912 -16.30 20.93 -5.35
N VAL A 913 -16.53 20.53 -4.09
CA VAL A 913 -17.86 20.57 -3.47
C VAL A 913 -18.15 21.97 -2.92
N PHE A 914 -17.14 22.60 -2.32
CA PHE A 914 -17.25 23.93 -1.73
C PHE A 914 -15.89 24.62 -1.61
N GLU A 915 -15.88 25.95 -1.78
CA GLU A 915 -14.78 26.81 -1.34
C GLU A 915 -15.34 28.05 -0.63
N GLY A 916 -14.79 28.42 0.52
CA GLY A 916 -15.30 29.56 1.30
C GLY A 916 -14.99 29.51 2.78
N ALA A 917 -15.78 30.22 3.58
CA ALA A 917 -15.64 30.18 5.04
C ALA A 917 -16.17 28.85 5.62
N PRO A 918 -15.58 28.32 6.71
CA PRO A 918 -16.05 27.07 7.32
C PRO A 918 -17.53 27.09 7.74
N GLU A 919 -18.08 28.23 8.16
CA GLU A 919 -19.49 28.37 8.53
C GLU A 919 -20.43 28.15 7.34
N GLU A 920 -20.03 28.61 6.16
CA GLU A 920 -20.82 28.49 4.94
C GLU A 920 -20.87 27.02 4.46
N LEU A 921 -19.79 26.25 4.69
CA LEU A 921 -19.72 24.82 4.39
C LEU A 921 -20.82 24.02 5.10
N THR A 922 -21.23 24.41 6.30
CA THR A 922 -22.27 23.71 7.09
C THR A 922 -23.65 23.71 6.43
N ASN A 923 -23.89 24.62 5.48
CA ASN A 923 -25.14 24.73 4.73
C ASN A 923 -25.12 23.91 3.42
N VAL A 924 -23.98 23.32 3.04
CA VAL A 924 -23.82 22.57 1.79
C VAL A 924 -24.23 21.12 1.99
N ALA A 925 -25.41 20.74 1.50
CA ALA A 925 -25.96 19.39 1.68
C ALA A 925 -25.11 18.27 1.05
N GLN A 926 -24.33 18.57 0.02
CA GLN A 926 -23.47 17.61 -0.67
C GLN A 926 -22.12 17.38 0.04
N SER A 927 -21.75 18.23 1.01
CA SER A 927 -20.49 18.11 1.75
C SER A 927 -20.67 17.20 2.96
N PHE A 928 -19.95 16.08 2.97
CA PHE A 928 -19.84 15.26 4.17
C PHE A 928 -19.15 16.03 5.30
N THR A 929 -18.10 16.79 5.00
CA THR A 929 -17.39 17.60 6.00
C THR A 929 -18.31 18.64 6.63
N GLY A 930 -19.13 19.32 5.83
CA GLY A 930 -20.14 20.29 6.33
C GLY A 930 -21.15 19.67 7.29
N LYS A 931 -21.59 18.42 7.04
CA LYS A 931 -22.52 17.69 7.91
C LYS A 931 -21.96 17.48 9.31
N TYR A 932 -20.72 17.01 9.44
CA TYR A 932 -20.07 16.77 10.74
C TYR A 932 -19.57 18.06 11.39
N LEU A 933 -19.13 19.04 10.60
CA LEU A 933 -18.66 20.33 11.10
C LEU A 933 -19.78 21.12 11.80
N LYS A 934 -21.04 20.92 11.37
CA LYS A 934 -22.22 21.54 11.98
C LYS A 934 -22.40 21.20 13.47
N GLU A 935 -21.93 20.04 13.92
CA GLU A 935 -22.03 19.63 15.33
C GLU A 935 -20.96 20.30 16.22
N LYS A 936 -19.96 20.95 15.62
CA LYS A 936 -18.82 21.58 16.30
C LYS A 936 -18.93 23.09 16.44
N PHE A 937 -19.91 23.72 15.79
CA PHE A 937 -20.33 25.11 15.97
C PHE A 937 -21.49 25.18 16.95
#